data_AF-A0A126RVS1-F1
#
_entry.id   AF-A0A126RVS1-F1
#
_cell.length_a   1.000
_cell.length_b   1.000
_cell.length_c   1.000
_cell.angle_alpha   90.00
_cell.angle_beta   90.00
_cell.angle_gamma   90.00
#
_symmetry.space_group_name_H-M   'P 1'
#
loop_
_entity.id
_entity.type
_entity.pdbx_description
1 polymer ?
#
loop_
_entity_poly.entity_id
_entity_poly.type
_entity_poly.pdbx_seq_one_letter_code
_entity_poly.pdbx_strand_id
1 'polypeptide(L)'
;MTTTVKLSKLTLSPINVRKRPDELLEIPQLAADLEARGVLQNLLVTPVKKPRGTFEVFDGGRRLRGLLLLAERGVIAADEFDVPVKVLVGDEATLSETSTAANFHQLKMTPAEECRAFQYFIGLNNDMDGVAKRFGLTRRFVEGRLRLATLAEPIFEALSEGAITLDVAKAYASTENQEKQLLVWNSYGTNYANADTIRRVIANETMKSSDPVAILVGEDRYAGAGGRIDRDLFSDSGDKWVNPEIAQKLAGDIMEEEARRIGEETGLGWIRPIASNYIHSAAAGLYRVILPQPDLTAEQTARLEAVSERQAAIVEEMDGEAISQQTYEALDQEYDALAEEQQAIQCRAPVLPDEIRPLVGAFLKLTPKGEMVLDTEYYSEEPVRVGGVDDDDGGPADAGEGATAPQDGHAPPSAPPEAVAPGGKPLSARLYDELAMQRRDILGAALLGHPALALDYALFVMIDDRASSFSAYGSTMRARGPQDPVSGEQPVTHARTYLAEAHAGLDSSWLDHRSEVDRFEAFRALGDDSKAAWMAYLVAASLEAKPGYRAEQCPLHNRLATIMDVDVASWWRPTSENFFDRISKGSILALLGKVGGAALTARHATMKKSEISQSCNRLFAGEAIVEPEVRDAALAWVPDAMRFLDQPQADGMEMSGGDDPDASSDQEGDRAPGDEAPTDPGDVIEPEDQEALAA
;
A
#
# COMPACT_ATOMS: atom_id res chain seq x y z
N MET A 1 -60.28 -6.68 21.33
CA MET A 1 -60.98 -7.86 20.76
C MET A 1 -60.73 -7.89 19.26
N THR A 2 -60.55 -9.07 18.67
CA THR A 2 -60.49 -9.26 17.22
C THR A 2 -61.91 -9.37 16.68
N THR A 3 -62.25 -8.54 15.70
CA THR A 3 -63.56 -8.48 15.04
C THR A 3 -63.34 -8.29 13.54
N THR A 4 -64.37 -8.46 12.72
CA THR A 4 -64.33 -8.07 11.32
C THR A 4 -65.05 -6.74 11.09
N VAL A 5 -64.58 -5.96 10.11
CA VAL A 5 -65.18 -4.69 9.67
C VAL A 5 -65.16 -4.64 8.15
N LYS A 6 -66.23 -4.14 7.52
CA LYS A 6 -66.29 -3.96 6.06
C LYS A 6 -65.18 -3.03 5.58
N LEU A 7 -64.53 -3.35 4.45
CA LEU A 7 -63.45 -2.54 3.89
C LEU A 7 -63.88 -1.08 3.65
N SER A 8 -65.12 -0.85 3.19
CA SER A 8 -65.67 0.51 2.97
C SER A 8 -65.83 1.34 4.25
N LYS A 9 -65.71 0.73 5.43
CA LYS A 9 -65.74 1.39 6.75
C LYS A 9 -64.34 1.65 7.32
N LEU A 10 -63.28 1.36 6.58
CA LEU A 10 -61.90 1.56 7.02
C LEU A 10 -61.26 2.74 6.28
N THR A 11 -60.65 3.65 7.04
CA THR A 11 -59.86 4.77 6.51
C THR A 11 -58.46 4.75 7.09
N LEU A 12 -57.46 5.27 6.36
CA LEU A 12 -56.10 5.36 6.88
C LEU A 12 -56.00 6.48 7.92
N SER A 13 -55.46 6.19 9.11
CA SER A 13 -55.27 7.19 10.16
C SER A 13 -53.99 8.02 9.93
N PRO A 14 -54.01 9.34 10.22
CA PRO A 14 -52.80 10.17 10.27
C PRO A 14 -51.74 9.69 11.30
N ILE A 15 -52.18 8.91 12.30
CA ILE A 15 -51.36 8.34 13.38
C ILE A 15 -50.40 7.25 12.86
N ASN A 16 -50.65 6.69 11.67
CA ASN A 16 -49.77 5.65 11.12
C ASN A 16 -48.33 6.15 10.93
N VAL A 17 -47.38 5.43 11.52
CA VAL A 17 -45.97 5.86 11.57
C VAL A 17 -45.25 5.69 10.23
N ARG A 18 -45.75 4.86 9.30
CA ARG A 18 -45.14 4.62 8.00
C ARG A 18 -45.70 5.57 6.94
N LYS A 19 -44.96 6.66 6.69
CA LYS A 19 -45.38 7.78 5.80
C LYS A 19 -44.72 7.80 4.41
N ARG A 20 -44.00 6.74 4.01
CA ARG A 20 -43.34 6.71 2.69
C ARG A 20 -44.37 6.77 1.54
N PRO A 21 -44.00 7.34 0.37
CA PRO A 21 -44.82 7.30 -0.84
C PRO A 21 -45.22 5.88 -1.24
N ASP A 22 -46.40 5.73 -1.84
CA ASP A 22 -47.02 4.44 -2.19
C ASP A 22 -46.15 3.57 -3.10
N GLU A 23 -45.41 4.19 -4.03
CA GLU A 23 -44.49 3.54 -4.95
C GLU A 23 -43.38 2.75 -4.23
N LEU A 24 -42.98 3.20 -3.03
CA LEU A 24 -41.90 2.61 -2.24
C LEU A 24 -42.40 1.62 -1.18
N LEU A 25 -43.70 1.31 -1.18
CA LEU A 25 -44.34 0.44 -0.18
C LEU A 25 -44.65 -0.97 -0.71
N GLU A 26 -44.28 -1.28 -1.96
CA GLU A 26 -44.49 -2.60 -2.57
C GLU A 26 -45.95 -3.06 -2.43
N ILE A 27 -46.90 -2.13 -2.62
CA ILE A 27 -48.34 -2.40 -2.49
C ILE A 27 -48.81 -3.47 -3.49
N PRO A 28 -48.35 -3.50 -4.76
CA PRO A 28 -48.75 -4.56 -5.69
C PRO A 28 -48.37 -5.97 -5.23
N GLN A 29 -47.18 -6.14 -4.64
CA GLN A 29 -46.71 -7.43 -4.09
C GLN A 29 -47.63 -7.89 -2.95
N LEU A 30 -47.92 -6.97 -2.02
CA LEU A 30 -48.79 -7.26 -0.90
C LEU A 30 -50.25 -7.52 -1.33
N ALA A 31 -50.75 -6.84 -2.35
CA ALA A 31 -52.08 -7.09 -2.91
C ALA A 31 -52.18 -8.52 -3.50
N ALA A 32 -51.14 -9.00 -4.19
CA ALA A 32 -51.11 -10.36 -4.71
C ALA A 32 -51.08 -11.42 -3.58
N ASP A 33 -50.34 -11.16 -2.50
CA ASP A 33 -50.35 -12.03 -1.30
C ASP A 33 -51.73 -12.07 -0.63
N LEU A 34 -52.37 -10.90 -0.48
CA LEU A 34 -53.72 -10.77 0.06
C LEU A 34 -54.77 -11.47 -0.80
N GLU A 35 -54.66 -11.41 -2.12
CA GLU A 35 -55.54 -12.15 -3.04
C GLU A 35 -55.36 -13.67 -2.88
N ALA A 36 -54.11 -14.12 -2.71
CA ALA A 36 -53.79 -15.54 -2.62
C ALA A 36 -54.14 -16.17 -1.26
N ARG A 37 -53.97 -15.43 -0.15
CA ARG A 37 -54.01 -15.98 1.22
C ARG A 37 -54.95 -15.25 2.17
N GLY A 38 -55.51 -14.12 1.76
CA GLY A 38 -56.28 -13.24 2.63
C GLY A 38 -55.42 -12.49 3.65
N VAL A 39 -56.06 -11.82 4.60
CA VAL A 39 -55.39 -11.00 5.61
C VAL A 39 -54.90 -11.89 6.76
N LEU A 40 -53.61 -12.24 6.77
CA LEU A 40 -53.00 -13.09 7.81
C LEU A 40 -52.75 -12.36 9.14
N GLN A 41 -52.45 -11.07 9.08
CA GLN A 41 -52.23 -10.22 10.25
C GLN A 41 -53.32 -9.15 10.33
N ASN A 42 -54.02 -9.09 11.47
CA ASN A 42 -55.11 -8.14 11.69
C ASN A 42 -54.63 -6.69 11.62
N LEU A 43 -55.45 -5.80 11.06
CA LEU A 43 -55.21 -4.36 11.09
C LEU A 43 -55.54 -3.81 12.49
N LEU A 44 -54.75 -2.85 12.98
CA LEU A 44 -55.07 -2.17 14.24
C LEU A 44 -55.85 -0.90 13.94
N VAL A 45 -57.02 -0.78 14.57
CA VAL A 45 -57.96 0.30 14.28
C VAL A 45 -58.47 0.99 15.53
N THR A 46 -58.79 2.28 15.41
CA THR A 46 -59.45 3.08 16.44
C THR A 46 -60.80 3.57 15.91
N PRO A 47 -61.89 3.55 16.72
CA PRO A 47 -63.20 4.00 16.27
C PRO A 47 -63.25 5.52 16.07
N VAL A 48 -63.85 5.97 14.97
CA VAL A 48 -64.01 7.41 14.66
C VAL A 48 -65.35 7.92 15.20
N LYS A 49 -65.37 9.14 15.75
CA LYS A 49 -66.59 9.77 16.28
C LYS A 49 -67.61 10.11 15.18
N LYS A 50 -67.16 10.49 13.97
CA LYS A 50 -67.99 10.78 12.79
C LYS A 50 -67.23 10.44 11.49
N PRO A 51 -67.83 9.74 10.51
CA PRO A 51 -69.16 9.11 10.54
C PRO A 51 -69.20 7.87 11.45
N ARG A 52 -70.31 7.70 12.18
CA ARG A 52 -70.45 6.64 13.21
C ARG A 52 -70.38 5.25 12.58
N GLY A 53 -69.59 4.36 13.18
CA GLY A 53 -69.34 3.00 12.67
C GLY A 53 -68.20 2.89 11.66
N THR A 54 -67.38 3.94 11.52
CA THR A 54 -66.15 3.95 10.73
C THR A 54 -64.95 3.80 11.66
N PHE A 55 -63.90 3.15 11.17
CA PHE A 55 -62.68 2.91 11.93
C PHE A 55 -61.45 3.42 11.16
N GLU A 56 -60.54 4.03 11.89
CA GLU A 56 -59.27 4.52 11.37
C GLU A 56 -58.17 3.51 11.63
N VAL A 57 -57.48 3.09 10.57
CA VAL A 57 -56.36 2.15 10.60
C VAL A 57 -55.08 2.90 10.94
N PHE A 58 -54.60 2.73 12.17
CA PHE A 58 -53.35 3.36 12.62
C PHE A 58 -52.14 2.42 12.54
N ASP A 59 -52.34 1.10 12.42
CA ASP A 59 -51.30 0.14 12.01
C ASP A 59 -51.84 -0.87 10.98
N GLY A 60 -51.01 -1.21 9.99
CA GLY A 60 -51.43 -2.00 8.83
C GLY A 60 -51.79 -1.20 7.57
N GLY A 61 -51.30 0.03 7.43
CA GLY A 61 -51.57 0.90 6.27
C GLY A 61 -51.25 0.26 4.91
N ARG A 62 -50.16 -0.51 4.77
CA ARG A 62 -49.83 -1.25 3.54
C ARG A 62 -50.93 -2.28 3.19
N ARG A 63 -51.43 -3.00 4.18
CA ARG A 63 -52.50 -4.01 4.02
C ARG A 63 -53.81 -3.36 3.60
N LEU A 64 -54.18 -2.24 4.22
CA LEU A 64 -55.36 -1.47 3.81
C LEU A 64 -55.25 -1.02 2.35
N ARG A 65 -54.11 -0.44 1.94
CA ARG A 65 -53.87 -0.01 0.56
C ARG A 65 -53.92 -1.17 -0.44
N GLY A 66 -53.35 -2.33 -0.08
CA GLY A 66 -53.43 -3.55 -0.90
C GLY A 66 -54.86 -4.03 -1.10
N LEU A 67 -55.68 -4.04 -0.04
CA LEU A 67 -57.10 -4.38 -0.14
C LEU A 67 -57.89 -3.38 -1.00
N LEU A 68 -57.61 -2.08 -0.86
CA LEU A 68 -58.23 -1.05 -1.70
C LEU A 68 -57.85 -1.23 -3.18
N LEU A 69 -56.59 -1.58 -3.46
CA LEU A 69 -56.13 -1.88 -4.81
C LEU A 69 -56.82 -3.12 -5.40
N LEU A 70 -57.08 -4.16 -4.59
CA LEU A 70 -57.86 -5.32 -5.03
C LEU A 70 -59.32 -4.95 -5.31
N ALA A 71 -59.91 -4.05 -4.52
CA ALA A 71 -61.26 -3.56 -4.74
C ALA A 71 -61.36 -2.71 -6.01
N GLU A 72 -60.38 -1.83 -6.24
CA GLU A 72 -60.26 -1.05 -7.47
C GLU A 72 -60.13 -1.93 -8.72
N ARG A 73 -59.37 -3.03 -8.61
CA ARG A 73 -59.25 -4.06 -9.66
C ARG A 73 -60.50 -4.93 -9.85
N GLY A 74 -61.52 -4.76 -9.01
CA GLY A 74 -62.76 -5.55 -9.05
C GLY A 74 -62.61 -6.99 -8.56
N VAL A 75 -61.48 -7.33 -7.91
CA VAL A 75 -61.23 -8.68 -7.36
C VAL A 75 -62.08 -8.92 -6.11
N ILE A 76 -62.31 -7.87 -5.32
CA ILE A 76 -63.15 -7.89 -4.12
C ILE A 76 -64.15 -6.72 -4.13
N ALA A 77 -65.32 -6.89 -3.52
CA ALA A 77 -66.28 -5.81 -3.34
C ALA A 77 -66.09 -5.15 -1.96
N ALA A 78 -65.75 -3.85 -1.94
CA ALA A 78 -65.39 -3.15 -0.70
C ALA A 78 -66.52 -3.12 0.36
N ASP A 79 -67.78 -3.14 -0.07
CA ASP A 79 -68.95 -3.12 0.82
C ASP A 79 -69.29 -4.50 1.41
N GLU A 80 -68.79 -5.57 0.81
CA GLU A 80 -69.09 -6.95 1.20
C GLU A 80 -67.89 -7.62 1.89
N PHE A 81 -66.66 -7.18 1.59
CA PHE A 81 -65.45 -7.80 2.10
C PHE A 81 -65.20 -7.46 3.57
N ASP A 82 -65.17 -8.51 4.41
CA ASP A 82 -64.90 -8.42 5.84
C ASP A 82 -63.40 -8.48 6.13
N VAL A 83 -62.85 -7.39 6.68
CA VAL A 83 -61.43 -7.27 7.05
C VAL A 83 -61.27 -7.59 8.53
N PRO A 84 -60.37 -8.51 8.93
CA PRO A 84 -60.11 -8.78 10.32
C PRO A 84 -59.30 -7.64 10.95
N VAL A 85 -59.84 -7.07 12.03
CA VAL A 85 -59.27 -5.92 12.75
C VAL A 85 -59.20 -6.18 14.24
N LYS A 86 -58.24 -5.53 14.91
CA LYS A 86 -58.17 -5.44 16.37
C LYS A 86 -58.44 -3.99 16.76
N VAL A 87 -59.58 -3.78 17.42
CA VAL A 87 -59.98 -2.45 17.88
C VAL A 87 -59.22 -2.10 19.16
N LEU A 88 -58.56 -0.95 19.16
CA LEU A 88 -57.85 -0.36 20.29
C LEU A 88 -58.36 1.06 20.53
N VAL A 89 -58.57 1.40 21.80
CA VAL A 89 -59.04 2.72 22.23
C VAL A 89 -57.99 3.29 23.15
N GLY A 90 -57.44 4.45 22.80
CA GLY A 90 -56.39 5.15 23.52
C GLY A 90 -56.27 6.58 23.02
N ASP A 91 -55.40 7.36 23.66
CA ASP A 91 -55.01 8.67 23.15
C ASP A 91 -54.05 8.51 21.94
N GLU A 92 -53.82 9.62 21.22
CA GLU A 92 -52.98 9.61 20.02
C GLU A 92 -51.55 9.14 20.31
N ALA A 93 -51.00 9.49 21.47
CA ALA A 93 -49.67 9.07 21.90
C ALA A 93 -49.58 7.54 22.06
N THR A 94 -50.52 6.91 22.77
CA THR A 94 -50.54 5.45 22.97
C THR A 94 -50.73 4.70 21.66
N LEU A 95 -51.59 5.22 20.76
CA LEU A 95 -51.83 4.59 19.45
C LEU A 95 -50.61 4.70 18.53
N SER A 96 -49.93 5.85 18.53
CA SER A 96 -48.68 6.07 17.79
C SER A 96 -47.54 5.19 18.29
N GLU A 97 -47.39 5.07 19.62
CA GLU A 97 -46.41 4.17 20.24
C GLU A 97 -46.68 2.72 19.85
N THR A 98 -47.95 2.28 19.90
CA THR A 98 -48.34 0.93 19.49
C THR A 98 -48.03 0.66 18.02
N SER A 99 -48.30 1.64 17.14
CA SER A 99 -47.95 1.57 15.72
C SER A 99 -46.43 1.47 15.51
N THR A 100 -45.65 2.24 16.28
CA THR A 100 -44.18 2.20 16.25
C THR A 100 -43.66 0.83 16.69
N ALA A 101 -44.09 0.34 17.86
CA ALA A 101 -43.65 -0.93 18.43
C ALA A 101 -43.95 -2.11 17.51
N ALA A 102 -45.13 -2.13 16.87
CA ALA A 102 -45.52 -3.17 15.93
C ALA A 102 -44.58 -3.25 14.70
N ASN A 103 -43.97 -2.14 14.30
CA ASN A 103 -43.04 -2.07 13.17
C ASN A 103 -41.57 -2.20 13.59
N PHE A 104 -41.20 -1.72 14.78
CA PHE A 104 -39.82 -1.67 15.27
C PHE A 104 -39.24 -3.05 15.56
N HIS A 105 -40.04 -3.98 16.08
CA HIS A 105 -39.59 -5.33 16.43
C HIS A 105 -39.66 -6.35 15.28
N GLN A 106 -39.91 -5.91 14.04
CA GLN A 106 -39.97 -6.80 12.88
C GLN A 106 -38.58 -7.00 12.28
N LEU A 107 -38.02 -8.20 12.42
CA LEU A 107 -36.84 -8.63 11.67
C LEU A 107 -37.28 -9.22 10.33
N LYS A 108 -36.72 -8.72 9.23
CA LYS A 108 -36.93 -9.30 7.91
C LYS A 108 -36.15 -10.60 7.81
N MET A 109 -36.69 -11.55 7.04
CA MET A 109 -35.94 -12.75 6.66
C MET A 109 -34.66 -12.35 5.92
N THR A 110 -33.60 -13.12 6.14
CA THR A 110 -32.36 -12.96 5.40
C THR A 110 -32.52 -13.45 3.95
N PRO A 111 -31.69 -12.98 3.01
CA PRO A 111 -31.72 -13.49 1.64
C PRO A 111 -31.50 -15.00 1.55
N ALA A 112 -30.70 -15.61 2.44
CA ALA A 112 -30.47 -17.04 2.47
C ALA A 112 -31.71 -17.82 2.94
N GLU A 113 -32.42 -17.31 3.96
CA GLU A 113 -33.70 -17.86 4.42
C GLU A 113 -34.76 -17.80 3.31
N GLU A 114 -34.85 -16.68 2.57
CA GLU A 114 -35.72 -16.57 1.40
C GLU A 114 -35.38 -17.64 0.36
N CYS A 115 -34.10 -17.84 0.03
CA CYS A 115 -33.66 -18.82 -0.96
C CYS A 115 -34.09 -20.24 -0.58
N ARG A 116 -33.87 -20.65 0.68
CA ARG A 116 -34.31 -21.97 1.20
C ARG A 116 -35.83 -22.11 1.17
N ALA A 117 -36.57 -21.06 1.52
CA ALA A 117 -38.04 -21.08 1.46
C ALA A 117 -38.54 -21.28 0.02
N PHE A 118 -38.01 -20.54 -0.95
CA PHE A 118 -38.37 -20.70 -2.36
C PHE A 118 -38.00 -22.09 -2.90
N GLN A 119 -36.81 -22.60 -2.56
CA GLN A 119 -36.38 -23.95 -2.93
C GLN A 119 -37.35 -25.01 -2.39
N TYR A 120 -37.77 -24.90 -1.14
CA TYR A 120 -38.74 -25.82 -0.54
C TYR A 120 -40.09 -25.80 -1.27
N PHE A 121 -40.68 -24.63 -1.52
CA PHE A 121 -41.99 -24.55 -2.18
C PHE A 121 -41.97 -25.01 -3.63
N ILE A 122 -40.89 -24.73 -4.37
CA ILE A 122 -40.75 -25.16 -5.77
C ILE A 122 -40.47 -26.67 -5.83
N GLY A 123 -39.71 -27.22 -4.91
CA GLY A 123 -39.45 -28.67 -4.85
C GLY A 123 -40.72 -29.53 -4.67
N LEU A 124 -41.80 -28.96 -4.11
CA LEU A 124 -43.05 -29.67 -3.87
C LEU A 124 -43.92 -29.84 -5.14
N ASN A 125 -43.92 -28.88 -6.07
CA ASN A 125 -44.87 -28.85 -7.18
C ASN A 125 -44.29 -28.34 -8.51
N ASN A 126 -43.02 -27.94 -8.54
CA ASN A 126 -42.29 -27.37 -9.68
C ASN A 126 -43.00 -26.20 -10.39
N ASP A 127 -43.85 -25.46 -9.68
CA ASP A 127 -44.69 -24.38 -10.23
C ASP A 127 -44.12 -22.98 -9.89
N MET A 128 -43.09 -22.57 -10.64
CA MET A 128 -42.42 -21.28 -10.43
C MET A 128 -43.34 -20.08 -10.74
N ASP A 129 -44.15 -20.19 -11.79
CA ASP A 129 -45.05 -19.11 -12.22
C ASP A 129 -46.17 -18.88 -11.20
N GLY A 130 -46.73 -19.97 -10.63
CA GLY A 130 -47.72 -19.86 -9.57
C GLY A 130 -47.14 -19.33 -8.26
N VAL A 131 -45.91 -19.72 -7.89
CA VAL A 131 -45.21 -19.12 -6.74
C VAL A 131 -45.02 -17.62 -6.96
N ALA A 132 -44.49 -17.21 -8.11
CA ALA A 132 -44.29 -15.81 -8.46
C ALA A 132 -45.60 -15.01 -8.36
N LYS A 133 -46.70 -15.53 -8.93
CA LYS A 133 -48.02 -14.90 -8.88
C LYS A 133 -48.52 -14.73 -7.45
N ARG A 134 -48.44 -15.76 -6.59
CA ARG A 134 -48.94 -15.71 -5.20
C ARG A 134 -48.17 -14.77 -4.29
N PHE A 135 -46.92 -14.45 -4.61
CA PHE A 135 -46.11 -13.48 -3.86
C PHE A 135 -46.02 -12.11 -4.55
N GLY A 136 -46.64 -11.96 -5.72
CA GLY A 136 -46.57 -10.74 -6.53
C GLY A 136 -45.17 -10.43 -7.06
N LEU A 137 -44.34 -11.46 -7.23
CA LEU A 137 -42.96 -11.37 -7.71
C LEU A 137 -42.90 -11.73 -9.20
N THR A 138 -41.79 -11.41 -9.86
CA THR A 138 -41.55 -11.87 -11.23
C THR A 138 -40.99 -13.30 -11.23
N ARG A 139 -41.26 -14.07 -12.29
CA ARG A 139 -40.65 -15.39 -12.49
C ARG A 139 -39.13 -15.35 -12.36
N ARG A 140 -38.49 -14.34 -12.97
CA ARG A 140 -37.04 -14.10 -12.92
C ARG A 140 -36.52 -13.88 -11.50
N PHE A 141 -37.29 -13.23 -10.63
CA PHE A 141 -36.91 -13.06 -9.22
C PHE A 141 -36.86 -14.41 -8.50
N VAL A 142 -37.87 -15.26 -8.72
CA VAL A 142 -37.95 -16.60 -8.14
C VAL A 142 -36.83 -17.50 -8.68
N GLU A 143 -36.56 -17.45 -9.98
CA GLU A 143 -35.40 -18.14 -10.62
C GLU A 143 -34.08 -17.71 -9.99
N GLY A 144 -33.87 -16.40 -9.78
CA GLY A 144 -32.66 -15.87 -9.15
C GLY A 144 -32.47 -16.37 -7.71
N ARG A 145 -33.54 -16.45 -6.92
CA ARG A 145 -33.47 -17.02 -5.55
C ARG A 145 -33.17 -18.52 -5.55
N LEU A 146 -33.77 -19.27 -6.47
CA LEU A 146 -33.47 -20.69 -6.63
C LEU A 146 -32.01 -20.91 -7.05
N ARG A 147 -31.50 -20.08 -7.95
CA ARG A 147 -30.11 -20.12 -8.39
C ARG A 147 -29.12 -19.93 -7.23
N LEU A 148 -29.41 -18.96 -6.35
CA LEU A 148 -28.62 -18.74 -5.15
C LEU A 148 -28.71 -19.93 -4.18
N ALA A 149 -29.88 -20.57 -4.06
CA ALA A 149 -30.05 -21.77 -3.23
C ALA A 149 -29.25 -22.99 -3.73
N THR A 150 -28.81 -22.98 -5.00
CA THR A 150 -28.01 -24.05 -5.62
C THR A 150 -26.51 -23.74 -5.69
N LEU A 151 -26.04 -22.68 -5.04
CA LEU A 151 -24.62 -22.38 -4.90
C LEU A 151 -23.88 -23.52 -4.18
N ALA A 152 -22.57 -23.65 -4.42
CA ALA A 152 -21.72 -24.54 -3.67
C ALA A 152 -21.78 -24.22 -2.15
N GLU A 153 -21.79 -25.28 -1.31
CA GLU A 153 -22.11 -25.17 0.13
C GLU A 153 -21.31 -24.08 0.87
N PRO A 154 -19.97 -23.97 0.75
CA PRO A 154 -19.21 -22.95 1.47
C PRO A 154 -19.61 -21.51 1.14
N ILE A 155 -20.03 -21.28 -0.11
CA ILE A 155 -20.45 -19.95 -0.61
C ILE A 155 -21.85 -19.63 -0.09
N PHE A 156 -22.74 -20.63 -0.05
CA PHE A 156 -24.09 -20.45 0.48
C PHE A 156 -24.07 -20.24 1.99
N GLU A 157 -23.23 -20.98 2.73
CA GLU A 157 -23.02 -20.78 4.17
C GLU A 157 -22.51 -19.37 4.45
N ALA A 158 -21.49 -18.90 3.71
CA ALA A 158 -20.97 -17.54 3.86
C ALA A 158 -22.05 -16.46 3.61
N LEU A 159 -22.98 -16.68 2.69
CA LEU A 159 -24.13 -15.78 2.49
C LEU A 159 -25.09 -15.84 3.69
N SER A 160 -25.32 -17.03 4.25
CA SER A 160 -26.23 -17.24 5.37
C SER A 160 -25.73 -16.61 6.67
N GLU A 161 -24.41 -16.63 6.90
CA GLU A 161 -23.74 -16.00 8.04
C GLU A 161 -23.55 -14.49 7.84
N GLY A 162 -23.80 -13.98 6.63
CA GLY A 162 -23.59 -12.57 6.28
C GLY A 162 -22.12 -12.20 6.04
N ALA A 163 -21.22 -13.18 5.91
CA ALA A 163 -19.82 -12.97 5.59
C ALA A 163 -19.63 -12.43 4.16
N ILE A 164 -20.53 -12.78 3.23
CA ILE A 164 -20.58 -12.20 1.88
C ILE A 164 -21.91 -11.48 1.62
N THR A 165 -21.87 -10.44 0.79
CA THR A 165 -23.07 -9.72 0.38
C THR A 165 -23.85 -10.49 -0.68
N LEU A 166 -25.15 -10.16 -0.81
CA LEU A 166 -26.02 -10.74 -1.84
C LEU A 166 -25.46 -10.55 -3.26
N ASP A 167 -24.79 -9.43 -3.53
CA ASP A 167 -24.26 -9.15 -4.87
C ASP A 167 -23.01 -9.98 -5.19
N VAL A 168 -22.19 -10.31 -4.17
CA VAL A 168 -21.09 -11.29 -4.29
C VAL A 168 -21.65 -12.69 -4.56
N ALA A 169 -22.69 -13.11 -3.84
CA ALA A 169 -23.34 -14.39 -4.08
C ALA A 169 -23.95 -14.47 -5.50
N LYS A 170 -24.57 -13.38 -5.99
CA LYS A 170 -25.04 -13.28 -7.38
C LYS A 170 -23.91 -13.43 -8.41
N ALA A 171 -22.71 -12.96 -8.10
CA ALA A 171 -21.55 -13.14 -8.98
C ALA A 171 -21.19 -14.61 -9.14
N TYR A 172 -21.12 -15.37 -8.04
CA TYR A 172 -20.91 -16.83 -8.09
C TYR A 172 -22.05 -17.57 -8.81
N ALA A 173 -23.28 -17.11 -8.60
CA ALA A 173 -24.49 -17.64 -9.23
C ALA A 173 -24.57 -17.40 -10.75
N SER A 174 -23.63 -16.67 -11.36
CA SER A 174 -23.57 -16.47 -12.81
C SER A 174 -23.32 -17.78 -13.59
N THR A 175 -22.78 -18.80 -12.95
CA THR A 175 -22.61 -20.16 -13.49
C THR A 175 -23.35 -21.21 -12.68
N GLU A 176 -23.81 -22.30 -13.31
CA GLU A 176 -24.42 -23.45 -12.62
C GLU A 176 -23.37 -24.40 -12.07
N ASN A 177 -22.13 -24.31 -12.59
CA ASN A 177 -21.07 -25.25 -12.30
C ASN A 177 -20.51 -25.00 -10.89
N GLN A 178 -20.87 -25.87 -9.95
CA GLN A 178 -20.41 -25.80 -8.56
C GLN A 178 -18.90 -26.00 -8.42
N GLU A 179 -18.25 -26.80 -9.28
CA GLU A 179 -16.78 -26.96 -9.27
C GLU A 179 -16.09 -25.65 -9.61
N LYS A 180 -16.61 -24.93 -10.62
CA LYS A 180 -16.10 -23.60 -11.00
C LYS A 180 -16.30 -22.58 -9.90
N GLN A 181 -17.46 -22.61 -9.22
CA GLN A 181 -17.72 -21.76 -8.07
C GLN A 181 -16.71 -22.03 -6.93
N LEU A 182 -16.45 -23.30 -6.61
CA LEU A 182 -15.49 -23.70 -5.57
C LEU A 182 -14.06 -23.32 -5.91
N LEU A 183 -13.64 -23.48 -7.17
CA LEU A 183 -12.30 -23.09 -7.61
C LEU A 183 -12.07 -21.59 -7.41
N VAL A 184 -13.02 -20.76 -7.89
CA VAL A 184 -12.95 -19.30 -7.71
C VAL A 184 -13.02 -18.92 -6.23
N TRP A 185 -13.84 -19.62 -5.44
CA TRP A 185 -13.93 -19.43 -3.99
C TRP A 185 -12.61 -19.75 -3.28
N ASN A 186 -11.91 -20.82 -3.65
CA ASN A 186 -10.62 -21.18 -3.05
C ASN A 186 -9.50 -20.21 -3.45
N SER A 187 -9.54 -19.68 -4.67
CA SER A 187 -8.52 -18.74 -5.16
C SER A 187 -8.75 -17.29 -4.69
N TYR A 188 -10.00 -16.86 -4.47
CA TYR A 188 -10.35 -15.46 -4.22
C TYR A 188 -11.29 -15.22 -3.03
N GLY A 189 -11.92 -16.26 -2.47
CA GLY A 189 -13.02 -16.16 -1.50
C GLY A 189 -12.60 -15.62 -0.12
N THR A 190 -11.32 -15.69 0.24
CA THR A 190 -10.78 -15.17 1.51
C THR A 190 -10.23 -13.73 1.42
N ASN A 191 -9.96 -13.22 0.22
CA ASN A 191 -9.36 -11.90 0.01
C ASN A 191 -10.35 -10.95 -0.65
N TYR A 192 -11.10 -10.16 0.14
CA TYR A 192 -11.95 -9.01 -0.24
C TYR A 192 -12.29 -8.83 -1.74
N ALA A 193 -12.83 -9.87 -2.38
CA ALA A 193 -13.05 -9.85 -3.81
C ALA A 193 -14.38 -9.13 -4.11
N ASN A 194 -14.30 -8.03 -4.88
CA ASN A 194 -15.48 -7.34 -5.38
C ASN A 194 -16.28 -8.26 -6.33
N ALA A 195 -17.62 -8.17 -6.30
CA ALA A 195 -18.54 -8.93 -7.15
C ALA A 195 -18.25 -8.78 -8.66
N ASP A 196 -17.64 -7.67 -9.08
CA ASP A 196 -17.18 -7.49 -10.46
C ASP A 196 -15.98 -8.39 -10.82
N THR A 197 -14.99 -8.46 -9.93
CA THR A 197 -13.83 -9.34 -10.09
C THR A 197 -14.25 -10.81 -10.19
N ILE A 198 -15.15 -11.25 -9.31
CA ILE A 198 -15.68 -12.62 -9.32
C ILE A 198 -16.40 -12.90 -10.64
N ARG A 199 -17.24 -11.96 -11.12
CA ARG A 199 -17.89 -12.09 -12.43
C ARG A 199 -16.89 -12.21 -13.57
N ARG A 200 -15.84 -11.38 -13.57
CA ARG A 200 -14.79 -11.43 -14.59
C ARG A 200 -14.02 -12.75 -14.57
N VAL A 201 -13.68 -13.26 -13.39
CA VAL A 201 -12.96 -14.54 -13.25
C VAL A 201 -13.85 -15.70 -13.68
N ILE A 202 -15.12 -15.71 -13.29
CA ILE A 202 -16.07 -16.74 -13.74
C ILE A 202 -16.33 -16.62 -15.25
N ALA A 203 -16.31 -15.41 -15.81
CA ALA A 203 -16.49 -15.18 -17.25
C ALA A 203 -15.23 -15.42 -18.09
N ASN A 204 -14.03 -15.38 -17.50
CA ASN A 204 -12.78 -15.67 -18.20
C ASN A 204 -12.67 -17.17 -18.46
N GLU A 205 -13.09 -17.60 -19.64
CA GLU A 205 -13.14 -19.01 -20.06
C GLU A 205 -11.83 -19.53 -20.66
N THR A 206 -10.82 -18.68 -20.83
CA THR A 206 -9.60 -19.02 -21.58
C THR A 206 -8.31 -18.62 -20.88
N MET A 207 -7.33 -19.53 -20.86
CA MET A 207 -5.93 -19.30 -20.52
C MET A 207 -5.08 -19.28 -21.79
N LYS A 208 -3.97 -18.54 -21.80
CA LYS A 208 -3.04 -18.57 -22.93
C LYS A 208 -2.12 -19.79 -22.83
N SER A 209 -1.75 -20.39 -23.95
CA SER A 209 -0.77 -21.48 -23.98
C SER A 209 0.61 -21.07 -23.43
N SER A 210 0.92 -19.78 -23.40
CA SER A 210 2.15 -19.21 -22.82
C SER A 210 2.09 -19.03 -21.29
N ASP A 211 0.97 -19.35 -20.65
CA ASP A 211 0.86 -19.30 -19.19
C ASP A 211 1.78 -20.37 -18.56
N PRO A 212 2.54 -20.08 -17.49
CA PRO A 212 3.40 -21.06 -16.83
C PRO A 212 2.70 -22.38 -16.49
N VAL A 213 1.41 -22.31 -16.10
CA VAL A 213 0.58 -23.50 -15.80
C VAL A 213 0.33 -24.33 -17.06
N ALA A 214 0.04 -23.68 -18.19
CA ALA A 214 -0.16 -24.38 -19.47
C ALA A 214 1.14 -25.01 -19.98
N ILE A 215 2.28 -24.33 -19.81
CA ILE A 215 3.60 -24.83 -20.20
C ILE A 215 3.97 -26.08 -19.38
N LEU A 216 3.77 -26.07 -18.06
CA LEU A 216 4.07 -27.21 -17.18
C LEU A 216 3.25 -28.45 -17.55
N VAL A 217 1.95 -28.27 -17.84
CA VAL A 217 1.04 -29.38 -18.13
C VAL A 217 1.27 -29.93 -19.53
N GLY A 218 1.50 -29.05 -20.51
CA GLY A 218 1.62 -29.39 -21.92
C GLY A 218 0.29 -29.74 -22.60
N GLU A 219 0.22 -29.50 -23.91
CA GLU A 219 -1.03 -29.64 -24.68
C GLU A 219 -1.60 -31.07 -24.67
N ASP A 220 -0.74 -32.09 -24.79
CA ASP A 220 -1.18 -33.48 -24.88
C ASP A 220 -1.86 -33.95 -23.59
N ARG A 221 -1.32 -33.58 -22.43
CA ARG A 221 -1.88 -33.95 -21.12
C ARG A 221 -3.20 -33.21 -20.87
N TYR A 222 -3.27 -31.94 -21.27
CA TYR A 222 -4.48 -31.13 -21.18
C TYR A 222 -5.60 -31.66 -22.08
N ALA A 223 -5.30 -31.95 -23.34
CA ALA A 223 -6.25 -32.53 -24.28
C ALA A 223 -6.71 -33.94 -23.86
N GLY A 224 -5.78 -34.76 -23.34
CA GLY A 224 -6.09 -36.10 -22.80
C GLY A 224 -7.04 -36.07 -21.60
N ALA A 225 -7.03 -35.00 -20.81
CA ALA A 225 -7.96 -34.77 -19.71
C ALA A 225 -9.30 -34.14 -20.15
N GLY A 226 -9.54 -34.00 -21.45
CA GLY A 226 -10.75 -33.41 -22.02
C GLY A 226 -10.72 -31.89 -22.17
N GLY A 227 -9.55 -31.26 -21.99
CA GLY A 227 -9.33 -29.84 -22.27
C GLY A 227 -9.47 -29.54 -23.77
N ARG A 228 -10.03 -28.37 -24.10
CA ARG A 228 -10.19 -27.93 -25.49
C ARG A 228 -9.27 -26.77 -25.77
N ILE A 229 -8.48 -26.88 -26.84
CA ILE A 229 -7.59 -25.81 -27.30
C ILE A 229 -8.24 -25.13 -28.49
N ASP A 230 -8.44 -23.82 -28.37
CA ASP A 230 -8.82 -22.94 -29.46
C ASP A 230 -7.56 -22.39 -30.13
N ARG A 231 -7.29 -22.90 -31.33
CA ARG A 231 -6.10 -22.53 -32.09
C ARG A 231 -6.36 -21.27 -32.87
N ASP A 232 -5.74 -20.18 -32.46
CA ASP A 232 -5.85 -18.92 -33.18
C ASP A 232 -4.89 -18.93 -34.38
N LEU A 233 -5.42 -19.33 -35.54
CA LEU A 233 -4.65 -19.43 -36.78
C LEU A 233 -4.20 -18.08 -37.36
N PHE A 234 -4.55 -16.95 -36.71
CA PHE A 234 -4.35 -15.61 -37.25
C PHE A 234 -3.66 -14.64 -36.26
N SER A 235 -3.26 -15.08 -35.07
CA SER A 235 -2.51 -14.24 -34.12
C SER A 235 -1.23 -14.88 -33.62
N ASP A 236 -0.20 -14.06 -33.44
CA ASP A 236 1.07 -14.46 -32.82
C ASP A 236 0.96 -14.56 -31.28
N SER A 237 -0.25 -14.45 -30.72
CA SER A 237 -0.50 -14.36 -29.28
C SER A 237 -0.62 -15.72 -28.57
N GLY A 238 -0.43 -16.82 -29.31
CA GLY A 238 -0.50 -18.20 -28.83
C GLY A 238 -1.93 -18.75 -28.75
N ASP A 239 -2.04 -20.08 -28.81
CA ASP A 239 -3.30 -20.82 -28.68
C ASP A 239 -3.98 -20.56 -27.32
N LYS A 240 -5.31 -20.59 -27.29
CA LYS A 240 -6.11 -20.37 -26.09
C LYS A 240 -6.67 -21.68 -25.56
N TRP A 241 -6.42 -21.97 -24.30
CA TRP A 241 -6.91 -23.16 -23.61
C TRP A 241 -8.24 -22.84 -22.94
N VAL A 242 -9.30 -23.53 -23.37
CA VAL A 242 -10.67 -23.35 -22.88
C VAL A 242 -10.91 -24.26 -21.69
N ASN A 243 -11.31 -23.71 -20.55
CA ASN A 243 -11.37 -24.36 -19.23
C ASN A 243 -9.98 -24.46 -18.58
N PRO A 244 -9.41 -23.33 -18.11
CA PRO A 244 -8.11 -23.31 -17.44
C PRO A 244 -8.05 -24.18 -16.17
N GLU A 245 -9.18 -24.49 -15.56
CA GLU A 245 -9.29 -25.33 -14.36
C GLU A 245 -8.72 -26.74 -14.57
N ILE A 246 -8.85 -27.32 -15.76
CA ILE A 246 -8.29 -28.64 -16.07
C ILE A 246 -6.76 -28.55 -16.04
N ALA A 247 -6.20 -27.47 -16.60
CA ALA A 247 -4.75 -27.23 -16.58
C ALA A 247 -4.25 -26.95 -15.16
N GLN A 248 -4.97 -26.12 -14.39
CA GLN A 248 -4.61 -25.84 -13.00
C GLN A 248 -4.63 -27.09 -12.12
N LYS A 249 -5.61 -27.96 -12.30
CA LYS A 249 -5.68 -29.24 -11.57
C LYS A 249 -4.52 -30.17 -11.92
N LEU A 250 -4.24 -30.36 -13.22
CA LEU A 250 -3.12 -31.18 -13.67
C LEU A 250 -1.77 -30.63 -13.20
N ALA A 251 -1.60 -29.31 -13.21
CA ALA A 251 -0.41 -28.66 -12.68
C ALA A 251 -0.29 -28.89 -11.17
N GLY A 252 -1.38 -28.76 -10.41
CA GLY A 252 -1.42 -29.07 -8.99
C GLY A 252 -0.96 -30.50 -8.70
N ASP A 253 -1.52 -31.49 -9.41
CA ASP A 253 -1.15 -32.90 -9.26
C ASP A 253 0.35 -33.14 -9.55
N ILE A 254 0.88 -32.54 -10.63
CA ILE A 254 2.31 -32.65 -10.99
C ILE A 254 3.20 -32.03 -9.91
N MET A 255 2.85 -30.83 -9.44
CA MET A 255 3.65 -30.12 -8.44
C MET A 255 3.57 -30.79 -7.07
N GLU A 256 2.45 -31.40 -6.69
CA GLU A 256 2.33 -32.17 -5.45
C GLU A 256 3.18 -33.45 -5.48
N GLU A 257 3.22 -34.15 -6.62
CA GLU A 257 4.11 -35.31 -6.79
C GLU A 257 5.58 -34.91 -6.67
N GLU A 258 5.97 -33.80 -7.30
CA GLU A 258 7.35 -33.29 -7.23
C GLU A 258 7.70 -32.81 -5.81
N ALA A 259 6.80 -32.10 -5.14
CA ALA A 259 6.98 -31.65 -3.77
C ALA A 259 7.18 -32.84 -2.82
N ARG A 260 6.46 -33.95 -3.02
CA ARG A 260 6.65 -35.18 -2.24
C ARG A 260 8.03 -35.79 -2.47
N ARG A 261 8.48 -35.88 -3.73
CA ARG A 261 9.81 -36.42 -4.07
C ARG A 261 10.93 -35.59 -3.45
N ILE A 262 10.88 -34.27 -3.60
CA ILE A 262 11.89 -33.36 -3.03
C ILE A 262 11.85 -33.42 -1.50
N GLY A 263 10.66 -33.58 -0.89
CA GLY A 263 10.51 -33.72 0.56
C GLY A 263 11.22 -34.96 1.10
N GLU A 264 11.10 -36.10 0.40
CA GLU A 264 11.79 -37.35 0.74
C GLU A 264 13.32 -37.24 0.58
N GLU A 265 13.80 -36.53 -0.44
CA GLU A 265 15.23 -36.32 -0.71
C GLU A 265 15.89 -35.33 0.26
N THR A 266 15.20 -34.25 0.60
CA THR A 266 15.74 -33.14 1.40
C THR A 266 15.49 -33.30 2.90
N GLY A 267 14.49 -34.08 3.31
CA GLY A 267 14.13 -34.30 4.71
C GLY A 267 13.44 -33.11 5.39
N LEU A 268 12.94 -32.15 4.62
CA LEU A 268 12.17 -31.00 5.12
C LEU A 268 10.84 -31.45 5.72
N GLY A 269 10.34 -30.72 6.72
CA GLY A 269 9.06 -31.02 7.38
C GLY A 269 7.87 -30.93 6.43
N TRP A 270 7.91 -30.00 5.47
CA TRP A 270 6.91 -29.88 4.41
C TRP A 270 7.48 -29.17 3.18
N ILE A 271 6.89 -29.44 2.02
CA ILE A 271 7.09 -28.66 0.79
C ILE A 271 5.71 -28.30 0.23
N ARG A 272 5.44 -26.99 0.09
CA ARG A 272 4.15 -26.49 -0.40
C ARG A 272 4.29 -26.04 -1.86
N PRO A 273 3.61 -26.69 -2.82
CA PRO A 273 3.64 -26.25 -4.21
C PRO A 273 2.78 -25.00 -4.42
N ILE A 274 3.28 -24.07 -5.23
CA ILE A 274 2.56 -22.87 -5.66
C ILE A 274 2.78 -22.66 -7.15
N ALA A 275 1.68 -22.62 -7.91
CA ALA A 275 1.67 -22.34 -9.34
C ALA A 275 1.90 -20.84 -9.67
N SER A 276 2.87 -20.22 -9.01
CA SER A 276 3.28 -18.82 -9.14
C SER A 276 4.75 -18.68 -8.74
N ASN A 277 5.40 -17.64 -9.25
CA ASN A 277 6.75 -17.27 -8.83
C ASN A 277 6.76 -16.39 -7.56
N TYR A 278 5.59 -15.96 -7.09
CA TYR A 278 5.44 -15.07 -5.93
C TYR A 278 4.90 -15.85 -4.72
N ILE A 279 5.63 -15.80 -3.61
CA ILE A 279 5.30 -16.53 -2.37
C ILE A 279 4.65 -15.66 -1.30
N HIS A 280 4.63 -14.33 -1.46
CA HIS A 280 4.23 -13.39 -0.41
C HIS A 280 2.86 -13.69 0.22
N SER A 281 1.86 -14.04 -0.59
CA SER A 281 0.53 -14.38 -0.10
C SER A 281 0.46 -15.75 0.59
N ALA A 282 1.24 -16.72 0.11
CA ALA A 282 1.26 -18.08 0.64
C ALA A 282 2.13 -18.22 1.90
N ALA A 283 3.11 -17.33 2.07
CA ALA A 283 3.94 -17.22 3.27
C ALA A 283 3.24 -16.47 4.42
N ALA A 284 2.07 -15.86 4.17
CA ALA A 284 1.32 -15.15 5.20
C ALA A 284 0.95 -16.08 6.36
N GLY A 285 1.32 -15.69 7.59
CA GLY A 285 1.09 -16.49 8.80
C GLY A 285 2.14 -17.55 9.08
N LEU A 286 3.22 -17.64 8.28
CA LEU A 286 4.39 -18.48 8.57
C LEU A 286 5.55 -17.63 9.12
N TYR A 287 6.43 -18.26 9.89
CA TYR A 287 7.64 -17.63 10.41
C TYR A 287 8.83 -17.94 9.49
N ARG A 288 9.43 -16.92 8.89
CA ARG A 288 10.67 -17.05 8.12
C ARG A 288 11.81 -17.47 9.04
N VAL A 289 12.54 -18.52 8.67
CA VAL A 289 13.65 -19.05 9.47
C VAL A 289 14.97 -18.48 8.96
N ILE A 290 15.67 -17.75 9.83
CA ILE A 290 17.01 -17.25 9.55
C ILE A 290 18.00 -18.36 9.93
N LEU A 291 18.76 -18.83 8.94
CA LEU A 291 19.75 -19.87 9.15
C LEU A 291 21.05 -19.28 9.71
N PRO A 292 21.69 -19.92 10.70
CA PRO A 292 22.98 -19.48 11.19
C PRO A 292 24.05 -19.72 10.12
N GLN A 293 25.05 -18.84 10.08
CA GLN A 293 26.28 -19.14 9.35
C GLN A 293 27.08 -20.20 10.13
N PRO A 294 27.69 -21.18 9.44
CA PRO A 294 28.52 -22.16 10.12
C PRO A 294 29.74 -21.51 10.76
N ASP A 295 30.20 -22.05 11.88
CA ASP A 295 31.44 -21.62 12.53
C ASP A 295 32.64 -21.76 11.59
N LEU A 296 33.65 -20.91 11.79
CA LEU A 296 34.91 -21.01 11.07
C LEU A 296 35.61 -22.34 11.40
N THR A 297 36.00 -23.08 10.38
CA THR A 297 36.86 -24.24 10.56
C THR A 297 38.25 -23.80 11.02
N ALA A 298 38.99 -24.68 11.72
CA ALA A 298 40.36 -24.39 12.15
C ALA A 298 41.29 -23.99 10.98
N GLU A 299 41.07 -24.58 9.79
CA GLU A 299 41.81 -24.24 8.57
C GLU A 299 41.46 -22.84 8.06
N GLN A 300 40.18 -22.47 8.07
CA GLN A 300 39.73 -21.13 7.67
C GLN A 300 40.23 -20.05 8.64
N THR A 301 40.19 -20.32 9.95
CA THR A 301 40.74 -19.40 10.97
C THR A 301 42.24 -19.20 10.77
N ALA A 302 43.00 -20.29 10.59
CA ALA A 302 44.43 -20.21 10.31
C ALA A 302 44.72 -19.48 8.99
N ARG A 303 43.87 -19.64 7.98
CA ARG A 303 43.99 -18.91 6.71
C ARG A 303 43.72 -17.43 6.88
N LEU A 304 42.70 -17.04 7.65
CA LEU A 304 42.40 -15.64 7.96
C LEU A 304 43.55 -14.97 8.73
N GLU A 305 44.16 -15.67 9.69
CA GLU A 305 45.34 -15.19 10.41
C GLU A 305 46.52 -14.98 9.46
N ALA A 306 46.83 -15.96 8.59
CA ALA A 306 47.90 -15.84 7.60
C ALA A 306 47.66 -14.73 6.57
N VAL A 307 46.41 -14.55 6.13
CA VAL A 307 46.00 -13.45 5.23
C VAL A 307 46.18 -12.10 5.91
N SER A 308 45.76 -11.97 7.18
CA SER A 308 45.94 -10.76 7.99
C SER A 308 47.42 -10.41 8.20
N GLU A 309 48.26 -11.40 8.52
CA GLU A 309 49.70 -11.21 8.66
C GLU A 309 50.35 -10.76 7.33
N ARG A 310 49.94 -11.35 6.20
CA ARG A 310 50.45 -10.95 4.88
C ARG A 310 49.99 -9.55 4.51
N GLN A 311 48.73 -9.19 4.75
CA GLN A 311 48.22 -7.84 4.52
C GLN A 311 48.97 -6.80 5.37
N ALA A 312 49.26 -7.10 6.64
CA ALA A 312 50.06 -6.21 7.50
C ALA A 312 51.48 -6.02 6.95
N ALA A 313 52.14 -7.10 6.51
CA ALA A 313 53.45 -7.04 5.88
C ALA A 313 53.43 -6.25 4.56
N ILE A 314 52.40 -6.44 3.72
CA ILE A 314 52.22 -5.67 2.48
C ILE A 314 52.09 -4.18 2.78
N VAL A 315 51.34 -3.78 3.80
CA VAL A 315 51.22 -2.38 4.22
C VAL A 315 52.57 -1.81 4.66
N GLU A 316 53.36 -2.55 5.43
CA GLU A 316 54.73 -2.12 5.80
C GLU A 316 55.67 -2.02 4.59
N GLU A 317 55.59 -2.94 3.64
CA GLU A 317 56.36 -2.91 2.40
C GLU A 317 55.95 -1.72 1.51
N MET A 318 54.66 -1.41 1.43
CA MET A 318 54.12 -0.26 0.70
C MET A 318 54.53 1.09 1.30
N ASP A 319 54.76 1.14 2.62
CA ASP A 319 55.19 2.34 3.36
C ASP A 319 56.72 2.61 3.24
N GLY A 320 57.49 1.76 2.54
CA GLY A 320 58.93 1.94 2.34
C GLY A 320 59.29 3.14 1.45
N GLU A 321 60.29 3.94 1.85
CA GLU A 321 60.69 5.19 1.16
C GLU A 321 61.29 5.01 -0.26
N ALA A 322 61.54 3.77 -0.72
CA ALA A 322 62.29 3.47 -1.94
C ALA A 322 61.63 2.46 -2.88
N ILE A 323 60.32 2.22 -2.77
CA ILE A 323 59.64 1.23 -3.63
C ILE A 323 59.31 1.82 -5.00
N SER A 324 59.46 1.01 -6.05
CA SER A 324 59.11 1.44 -7.41
C SER A 324 57.60 1.44 -7.60
N GLN A 325 57.09 2.26 -8.55
CA GLN A 325 55.66 2.29 -8.88
C GLN A 325 55.11 0.91 -9.27
N GLN A 326 55.87 0.11 -10.04
CA GLN A 326 55.46 -1.25 -10.41
C GLN A 326 55.40 -2.19 -9.20
N THR A 327 56.26 -1.99 -8.19
CA THR A 327 56.25 -2.78 -6.96
C THR A 327 55.05 -2.43 -6.10
N TYR A 328 54.70 -1.13 -6.03
CA TYR A 328 53.50 -0.66 -5.34
C TYR A 328 52.23 -1.26 -5.96
N GLU A 329 52.08 -1.16 -7.28
CA GLU A 329 50.92 -1.68 -8.01
C GLU A 329 50.75 -3.20 -7.84
N ALA A 330 51.85 -3.96 -7.79
CA ALA A 330 51.80 -5.41 -7.54
C ALA A 330 51.39 -5.75 -6.10
N LEU A 331 51.87 -4.98 -5.11
CA LEU A 331 51.51 -5.16 -3.70
C LEU A 331 50.05 -4.77 -3.42
N ASP A 332 49.54 -3.72 -4.07
CA ASP A 332 48.15 -3.28 -3.99
C ASP A 332 47.19 -4.36 -4.56
N GLN A 333 47.53 -4.93 -5.72
CA GLN A 333 46.78 -6.06 -6.31
C GLN A 333 46.80 -7.31 -5.42
N GLU A 334 47.93 -7.61 -4.77
CA GLU A 334 48.02 -8.72 -3.82
C GLU A 334 47.15 -8.46 -2.58
N TYR A 335 47.13 -7.23 -2.08
CA TYR A 335 46.29 -6.83 -0.95
C TYR A 335 44.79 -6.98 -1.25
N ASP A 336 44.36 -6.51 -2.42
CA ASP A 336 42.96 -6.61 -2.87
C ASP A 336 42.53 -8.07 -3.05
N ALA A 337 43.37 -8.91 -3.67
CA ALA A 337 43.09 -10.34 -3.81
C ALA A 337 42.97 -11.05 -2.45
N LEU A 338 43.81 -10.67 -1.48
CA LEU A 338 43.75 -11.19 -0.11
C LEU A 338 42.49 -10.68 0.63
N ALA A 339 42.04 -9.46 0.36
CA ALA A 339 40.82 -8.92 0.93
C ALA A 339 39.57 -9.63 0.38
N GLU A 340 39.54 -9.94 -0.92
CA GLU A 340 38.50 -10.76 -1.52
C GLU A 340 38.47 -12.18 -0.95
N GLU A 341 39.64 -12.80 -0.75
CA GLU A 341 39.75 -14.11 -0.12
C GLU A 341 39.23 -14.08 1.34
N GLN A 342 39.61 -13.07 2.12
CA GLN A 342 39.11 -12.86 3.47
C GLN A 342 37.59 -12.72 3.50
N GLN A 343 37.03 -11.92 2.59
CA GLN A 343 35.59 -11.72 2.48
C GLN A 343 34.88 -13.02 2.10
N ALA A 344 35.42 -13.82 1.16
CA ALA A 344 34.85 -15.10 0.76
C ALA A 344 34.86 -16.12 1.91
N ILE A 345 35.90 -16.13 2.75
CA ILE A 345 35.97 -16.99 3.94
C ILE A 345 34.99 -16.52 5.02
N GLN A 346 34.74 -15.22 5.15
CA GLN A 346 33.80 -14.65 6.13
C GLN A 346 32.33 -14.78 5.70
N CYS A 347 32.01 -14.56 4.42
CA CYS A 347 30.67 -14.70 3.85
C CYS A 347 30.32 -16.15 3.51
N ARG A 348 30.15 -16.98 4.54
CA ARG A 348 29.77 -18.39 4.35
C ARG A 348 28.26 -18.52 4.13
N ALA A 349 27.88 -19.33 3.15
CA ALA A 349 26.48 -19.66 2.91
C ALA A 349 25.89 -20.28 4.19
N PRO A 350 24.74 -19.77 4.68
CA PRO A 350 24.04 -20.37 5.79
C PRO A 350 23.69 -21.83 5.51
N VAL A 351 23.83 -22.70 6.51
CA VAL A 351 23.56 -24.14 6.36
C VAL A 351 22.38 -24.51 7.25
N LEU A 352 21.44 -25.28 6.71
CA LEU A 352 20.28 -25.78 7.45
C LEU A 352 20.71 -26.88 8.44
N PRO A 353 20.67 -26.63 9.76
CA PRO A 353 21.03 -27.63 10.76
C PRO A 353 20.08 -28.84 10.72
N ASP A 354 20.63 -30.04 10.95
CA ASP A 354 19.85 -31.29 10.93
C ASP A 354 18.72 -31.31 11.98
N GLU A 355 18.90 -30.60 13.10
CA GLU A 355 17.95 -30.56 14.22
C GLU A 355 16.62 -29.87 13.88
N ILE A 356 16.68 -28.79 13.08
CA ILE A 356 15.50 -28.00 12.72
C ILE A 356 14.93 -28.39 11.36
N ARG A 357 15.68 -29.17 10.57
CA ARG A 357 15.27 -29.65 9.24
C ARG A 357 13.85 -30.24 9.19
N PRO A 358 13.39 -31.09 10.15
CA PRO A 358 12.02 -31.59 10.15
C PRO A 358 10.96 -30.57 10.60
N LEU A 359 11.35 -29.42 11.15
CA LEU A 359 10.45 -28.36 11.65
C LEU A 359 10.23 -27.24 10.61
N VAL A 360 11.07 -27.20 9.58
CA VAL A 360 11.02 -26.17 8.54
C VAL A 360 10.56 -26.76 7.21
N GLY A 361 9.97 -25.92 6.39
CA GLY A 361 9.58 -26.25 5.03
C GLY A 361 9.90 -25.14 4.04
N ALA A 362 9.70 -25.44 2.77
CA ALA A 362 9.99 -24.52 1.66
C ALA A 362 8.87 -24.56 0.62
N PHE A 363 8.82 -23.54 -0.23
CA PHE A 363 7.85 -23.47 -1.31
C PHE A 363 8.44 -24.03 -2.61
N LEU A 364 7.68 -24.86 -3.32
CA LEU A 364 8.01 -25.27 -4.68
C LEU A 364 7.30 -24.33 -5.65
N LYS A 365 8.05 -23.43 -6.27
CA LYS A 365 7.54 -22.35 -7.12
C LYS A 365 7.53 -22.77 -8.59
N LEU A 366 6.63 -22.16 -9.36
CA LEU A 366 6.60 -22.29 -10.81
C LEU A 366 7.19 -21.04 -11.47
N THR A 367 8.30 -21.17 -12.19
CA THR A 367 8.93 -20.04 -12.89
C THR A 367 8.09 -19.62 -14.11
N PRO A 368 8.31 -18.41 -14.67
CA PRO A 368 7.64 -17.98 -15.90
C PRO A 368 7.83 -18.92 -17.11
N LYS A 369 8.83 -19.83 -17.05
CA LYS A 369 9.10 -20.83 -18.09
C LYS A 369 8.41 -22.17 -17.84
N GLY A 370 7.59 -22.30 -16.78
CA GLY A 370 6.94 -23.56 -16.40
C GLY A 370 7.85 -24.55 -15.70
N GLU A 371 9.01 -24.11 -15.17
CA GLU A 371 9.95 -24.96 -14.44
C GLU A 371 9.63 -24.92 -12.94
N MET A 372 9.66 -26.08 -12.27
CA MET A 372 9.48 -26.19 -10.83
C MET A 372 10.81 -25.94 -10.12
N VAL A 373 10.86 -24.95 -9.22
CA VAL A 373 12.09 -24.56 -8.50
C VAL A 373 11.78 -24.41 -7.01
N LEU A 374 12.56 -25.10 -6.17
CA LEU A 374 12.44 -24.96 -4.71
C LEU A 374 12.96 -23.59 -4.27
N ASP A 375 12.24 -22.95 -3.35
CA ASP A 375 12.67 -21.69 -2.76
C ASP A 375 13.99 -21.85 -1.98
N THR A 376 14.81 -20.80 -1.99
CA THR A 376 16.04 -20.71 -1.21
C THR A 376 15.76 -20.39 0.25
N GLU A 377 14.56 -19.91 0.57
CA GLU A 377 14.14 -19.54 1.92
C GLU A 377 13.33 -20.64 2.61
N TYR A 378 13.51 -20.74 3.92
CA TYR A 378 12.81 -21.71 4.77
C TYR A 378 11.80 -21.02 5.71
N TYR A 379 10.70 -21.71 5.95
CA TYR A 379 9.57 -21.23 6.73
C TYR A 379 9.17 -22.29 7.76
N SER A 380 8.59 -21.84 8.87
CA SER A 380 8.10 -22.70 9.95
C SER A 380 6.68 -22.30 10.35
N GLU A 381 5.89 -23.29 10.77
CA GLU A 381 4.52 -23.06 11.26
C GLU A 381 4.51 -22.54 12.71
N GLU A 382 5.57 -22.87 13.47
CA GLU A 382 5.81 -22.40 14.83
C GLU A 382 7.09 -21.56 14.87
N PRO A 383 7.22 -20.60 15.80
CA PRO A 383 8.45 -19.82 15.92
C PRO A 383 9.62 -20.71 16.33
N VAL A 384 10.51 -21.04 15.38
CA VAL A 384 11.75 -21.78 15.62
C VAL A 384 12.90 -20.80 15.84
N ARG A 385 13.52 -20.86 17.02
CA ARG A 385 14.77 -20.14 17.31
C ARG A 385 15.96 -21.06 17.09
N VAL A 386 16.89 -20.65 16.25
CA VAL A 386 18.08 -21.44 15.89
C VAL A 386 19.31 -20.80 16.55
N GLY A 387 19.86 -21.46 17.56
CA GLY A 387 21.07 -21.00 18.26
C GLY A 387 20.78 -19.91 19.30
N GLY A 388 21.29 -20.09 20.52
CA GLY A 388 21.15 -19.12 21.60
C GLY A 388 21.96 -17.86 21.32
N VAL A 389 21.30 -16.84 20.77
CA VAL A 389 21.67 -15.45 20.94
C VAL A 389 20.45 -14.79 21.58
N ASP A 390 20.61 -14.34 22.82
CA ASP A 390 19.58 -13.63 23.58
C ASP A 390 19.32 -12.27 22.93
N ASP A 391 18.37 -12.20 21.99
CA ASP A 391 17.73 -10.95 21.59
C ASP A 391 16.30 -10.95 22.13
N ASP A 392 16.15 -10.34 23.31
CA ASP A 392 14.88 -9.86 23.85
C ASP A 392 14.56 -8.52 23.19
N ASP A 393 13.90 -8.54 22.03
CA ASP A 393 13.06 -7.42 21.62
C ASP A 393 11.94 -7.88 20.67
N GLY A 394 10.70 -7.68 21.12
CA GLY A 394 9.49 -8.03 20.37
C GLY A 394 9.14 -6.94 19.36
N GLY A 395 9.47 -7.15 18.09
CA GLY A 395 8.97 -6.37 16.95
C GLY A 395 8.37 -7.28 15.86
N PRO A 396 7.26 -6.89 15.19
CA PRO A 396 6.60 -7.73 14.21
C PRO A 396 7.44 -7.84 12.92
N ALA A 397 7.43 -9.05 12.34
CA ALA A 397 8.21 -9.44 11.18
C ALA A 397 7.91 -8.58 9.94
N ASP A 398 8.95 -7.92 9.43
CA ASP A 398 8.97 -7.26 8.13
C ASP A 398 9.60 -8.19 7.07
N ALA A 399 9.00 -8.14 5.90
CA ALA A 399 9.41 -8.84 4.70
C ALA A 399 10.14 -7.84 3.80
N GLY A 400 11.46 -7.98 3.67
CA GLY A 400 12.21 -7.19 2.70
C GLY A 400 13.69 -7.58 2.66
N GLU A 401 14.07 -8.21 1.55
CA GLU A 401 15.40 -8.27 0.89
C GLU A 401 15.62 -9.70 0.37
N GLY A 402 15.82 -9.96 -0.91
CA GLY A 402 16.34 -9.09 -1.96
C GLY A 402 17.34 -9.91 -2.78
N ALA A 403 16.86 -10.97 -3.44
CA ALA A 403 17.70 -11.83 -4.27
C ALA A 403 18.10 -11.09 -5.56
N THR A 404 19.39 -10.88 -5.73
CA THR A 404 20.01 -10.42 -6.98
C THR A 404 19.91 -11.52 -8.04
N ALA A 405 19.12 -11.26 -9.08
CA ALA A 405 19.18 -12.02 -10.33
C ALA A 405 20.38 -11.55 -11.16
N PRO A 406 21.07 -12.43 -11.91
CA PRO A 406 22.18 -12.02 -12.76
C PRO A 406 21.65 -11.30 -14.00
N GLN A 407 22.11 -10.07 -14.24
CA GLN A 407 21.94 -9.36 -15.50
C GLN A 407 23.28 -9.26 -16.23
N ASP A 408 23.20 -9.46 -17.54
CA ASP A 408 24.26 -9.43 -18.51
C ASP A 408 25.10 -8.13 -18.49
N GLY A 409 26.43 -8.30 -18.42
CA GLY A 409 27.38 -7.58 -19.29
C GLY A 409 27.49 -6.05 -19.26
N HIS A 410 26.92 -5.32 -18.29
CA HIS A 410 27.23 -3.90 -18.07
C HIS A 410 28.06 -3.72 -16.81
N ALA A 411 29.13 -2.91 -16.90
CA ALA A 411 29.94 -2.50 -15.75
C ALA A 411 29.02 -1.97 -14.63
N PRO A 412 29.30 -2.27 -13.35
CA PRO A 412 28.49 -1.80 -12.24
C PRO A 412 28.37 -0.27 -12.31
N PRO A 413 27.16 0.30 -12.12
CA PRO A 413 27.00 1.75 -12.11
C PRO A 413 27.90 2.34 -11.02
N SER A 414 28.63 3.41 -11.36
CA SER A 414 29.39 4.18 -10.38
C SER A 414 28.47 4.60 -9.24
N ALA A 415 28.90 4.42 -8.00
CA ALA A 415 28.14 4.84 -6.82
C ALA A 415 27.73 6.33 -6.96
N PRO A 416 26.50 6.69 -6.57
CA PRO A 416 26.02 8.07 -6.70
C PRO A 416 26.88 9.03 -5.88
N PRO A 417 26.98 10.32 -6.26
CA PRO A 417 27.91 11.28 -5.65
C PRO A 417 27.68 11.44 -4.15
N GLU A 418 26.45 11.33 -3.67
CA GLU A 418 26.12 11.35 -2.25
C GLU A 418 26.66 10.15 -1.45
N ALA A 419 26.93 9.01 -2.11
CA ALA A 419 27.37 7.77 -1.46
C ALA A 419 28.90 7.61 -1.44
N VAL A 420 29.65 8.58 -1.97
CA VAL A 420 31.12 8.54 -2.05
C VAL A 420 31.78 9.60 -1.18
N ALA A 421 32.88 9.21 -0.53
CA ALA A 421 33.77 10.12 0.15
C ALA A 421 34.60 10.92 -0.88
N PRO A 422 35.21 12.05 -0.46
CA PRO A 422 36.19 12.75 -1.29
C PRO A 422 37.25 11.77 -1.81
N GLY A 423 37.57 11.83 -3.10
CA GLY A 423 38.48 10.88 -3.75
C GLY A 423 37.80 9.59 -4.28
N GLY A 424 36.47 9.50 -4.25
CA GLY A 424 35.69 8.51 -5.02
C GLY A 424 35.49 7.15 -4.33
N LYS A 425 36.02 6.94 -3.12
CA LYS A 425 35.78 5.72 -2.34
C LYS A 425 34.38 5.75 -1.71
N PRO A 426 33.62 4.63 -1.70
CA PRO A 426 32.29 4.58 -1.10
C PRO A 426 32.36 4.86 0.42
N LEU A 427 31.35 5.57 0.93
CA LEU A 427 31.13 5.72 2.38
C LEU A 427 30.65 4.38 2.96
N SER A 428 30.97 4.11 4.23
CA SER A 428 30.37 2.97 4.92
C SER A 428 28.87 3.20 5.11
N ALA A 429 28.07 2.15 4.99
CA ALA A 429 26.60 2.25 5.11
C ALA A 429 26.18 2.94 6.42
N ARG A 430 26.82 2.57 7.54
CA ARG A 430 26.58 3.21 8.85
C ARG A 430 26.91 4.70 8.85
N LEU A 431 28.03 5.12 8.25
CA LEU A 431 28.39 6.55 8.18
C LEU A 431 27.40 7.32 7.30
N TYR A 432 27.01 6.75 6.16
CA TYR A 432 26.01 7.37 5.28
C TYR A 432 24.68 7.57 6.00
N ASP A 433 24.18 6.54 6.69
CA ASP A 433 22.90 6.59 7.39
C ASP A 433 22.89 7.63 8.52
N GLU A 434 24.01 7.73 9.25
CA GLU A 434 24.18 8.76 10.27
C GLU A 434 24.19 10.17 9.67
N LEU A 435 24.87 10.39 8.54
CA LEU A 435 24.85 11.68 7.82
C LEU A 435 23.46 11.99 7.25
N ALA A 436 22.74 10.99 6.74
CA ALA A 436 21.39 11.15 6.22
C ALA A 436 20.39 11.57 7.31
N MET A 437 20.49 10.98 8.51
CA MET A 437 19.70 11.41 9.68
C MET A 437 20.01 12.86 10.06
N GLN A 438 21.29 13.24 10.10
CA GLN A 438 21.71 14.60 10.45
C GLN A 438 21.24 15.62 9.40
N ARG A 439 21.34 15.29 8.11
CA ARG A 439 20.81 16.12 7.00
C ARG A 439 19.29 16.31 7.12
N ARG A 440 18.55 15.26 7.44
CA ARG A 440 17.09 15.32 7.70
C ARG A 440 16.76 16.23 8.87
N ASP A 441 17.52 16.17 9.96
CA ASP A 441 17.29 17.03 11.12
C ASP A 441 17.52 18.51 10.80
N ILE A 442 18.50 18.83 9.96
CA ILE A 442 18.73 20.19 9.45
C ILE A 442 17.54 20.67 8.62
N LEU A 443 16.99 19.80 7.75
CA LEU A 443 15.80 20.13 6.97
C LEU A 443 14.59 20.40 7.87
N GLY A 444 14.37 19.55 8.88
CA GLY A 444 13.31 19.73 9.87
C GLY A 444 13.45 21.04 10.65
N ALA A 445 14.67 21.36 11.10
CA ALA A 445 14.96 22.60 11.82
C ALA A 445 14.68 23.85 10.97
N ALA A 446 15.06 23.84 9.69
CA ALA A 446 14.76 24.93 8.76
C ALA A 446 13.24 25.08 8.53
N LEU A 447 12.52 23.96 8.38
CA LEU A 447 11.08 23.94 8.08
C LEU A 447 10.23 24.56 9.19
N LEU A 448 10.69 24.55 10.45
CA LEU A 448 10.00 25.21 11.57
C LEU A 448 9.76 26.71 11.33
N GLY A 449 10.66 27.37 10.59
CA GLY A 449 10.54 28.79 10.22
C GLY A 449 9.53 29.06 9.09
N HIS A 450 8.98 28.01 8.45
CA HIS A 450 8.11 28.12 7.28
C HIS A 450 6.78 27.33 7.41
N PRO A 451 5.88 27.68 8.35
CA PRO A 451 4.65 26.93 8.60
C PRO A 451 3.69 26.79 7.41
N ALA A 452 3.66 27.78 6.51
CA ALA A 452 2.85 27.71 5.29
C ALA A 452 3.37 26.65 4.32
N LEU A 453 4.70 26.57 4.13
CA LEU A 453 5.32 25.56 3.29
C LEU A 453 5.16 24.15 3.90
N ALA A 454 5.20 24.05 5.23
CA ALA A 454 4.91 22.81 5.95
C ALA A 454 3.47 22.34 5.70
N LEU A 455 2.48 23.25 5.67
CA LEU A 455 1.09 22.93 5.32
C LEU A 455 0.96 22.43 3.89
N ASP A 456 1.60 23.10 2.93
CA ASP A 456 1.55 22.73 1.51
C ASP A 456 2.13 21.34 1.29
N TYR A 457 3.32 21.07 1.85
CA TYR A 457 3.92 19.74 1.86
C TYR A 457 3.00 18.72 2.53
N ALA A 458 2.37 19.11 3.64
CA ALA A 458 1.52 18.23 4.38
C ALA A 458 0.30 17.77 3.55
N LEU A 459 -0.44 18.74 3.00
CA LEU A 459 -1.60 18.45 2.18
C LEU A 459 -1.22 17.64 0.94
N PHE A 460 -0.09 17.97 0.29
CA PHE A 460 0.40 17.24 -0.89
C PHE A 460 0.65 15.77 -0.59
N VAL A 461 1.48 15.45 0.42
CA VAL A 461 1.80 14.05 0.78
C VAL A 461 0.53 13.29 1.22
N MET A 462 -0.37 13.92 1.98
CA MET A 462 -1.61 13.27 2.42
C MET A 462 -2.55 12.93 1.25
N ILE A 463 -2.71 13.86 0.30
CA ILE A 463 -3.62 13.73 -0.85
C ILE A 463 -3.06 12.77 -1.89
N ASP A 464 -1.77 12.87 -2.20
CA ASP A 464 -1.17 12.08 -3.28
C ASP A 464 -0.97 10.61 -2.89
N ASP A 465 -0.63 10.31 -1.64
CA ASP A 465 -0.59 8.93 -1.14
C ASP A 465 -1.99 8.25 -1.14
N ARG A 466 -3.08 9.00 -1.26
CA ARG A 466 -4.42 8.41 -1.50
C ARG A 466 -4.69 8.06 -2.97
N ALA A 467 -3.93 8.64 -3.89
CA ALA A 467 -4.09 8.47 -5.33
C ALA A 467 -3.11 7.46 -5.93
N SER A 468 -2.00 7.14 -5.25
CA SER A 468 -0.96 6.21 -5.70
C SER A 468 -0.77 5.04 -4.72
N SER A 469 -0.65 3.81 -5.23
CA SER A 469 -0.43 2.60 -4.41
C SER A 469 1.06 2.31 -4.09
N PHE A 470 1.97 3.18 -4.54
CA PHE A 470 3.42 3.04 -4.35
C PHE A 470 4.06 4.43 -4.27
N SER A 471 3.94 5.10 -3.13
CA SER A 471 4.54 6.42 -2.93
C SER A 471 5.62 6.35 -1.84
N ALA A 472 6.85 6.75 -2.19
CA ALA A 472 8.01 6.82 -1.30
C ALA A 472 8.53 8.27 -1.30
N TYR A 473 7.73 9.18 -0.72
CA TYR A 473 8.03 10.63 -0.71
C TYR A 473 9.02 11.06 0.38
N GLY A 474 9.65 10.11 1.09
CA GLY A 474 10.50 10.38 2.25
C GLY A 474 9.76 11.03 3.43
N SER A 475 8.44 10.83 3.50
CA SER A 475 7.54 11.45 4.47
C SER A 475 6.61 10.41 5.07
N THR A 476 6.49 10.39 6.39
CA THR A 476 5.67 9.38 7.08
C THR A 476 4.21 9.75 7.19
N MET A 477 3.71 10.83 6.57
CA MET A 477 2.40 11.39 6.91
C MET A 477 1.19 10.50 6.58
N ARG A 478 1.00 9.63 7.55
CA ARG A 478 0.02 8.65 7.98
C ARG A 478 0.27 8.59 9.50
N ALA A 479 -0.71 8.28 10.34
CA ALA A 479 -0.55 8.45 11.79
C ALA A 479 0.32 7.37 12.48
N ARG A 480 1.62 7.24 12.13
CA ARG A 480 2.71 6.54 12.88
C ARG A 480 4.07 7.22 12.60
N GLY A 481 5.01 7.11 13.55
CA GLY A 481 6.33 7.80 13.50
C GLY A 481 7.34 7.21 12.52
N PRO A 482 8.47 7.92 12.25
CA PRO A 482 9.52 7.46 11.33
C PRO A 482 10.24 6.21 11.83
N GLN A 483 10.65 5.36 10.88
CA GLN A 483 11.53 4.23 11.14
C GLN A 483 12.99 4.64 10.89
N ASP A 484 13.72 4.92 11.97
CA ASP A 484 15.12 5.33 11.87
C ASP A 484 16.05 4.11 11.72
N PRO A 485 17.07 4.16 10.84
CA PRO A 485 17.97 3.04 10.58
C PRO A 485 18.97 2.75 11.71
N VAL A 486 19.10 3.65 12.70
CA VAL A 486 20.01 3.50 13.85
C VAL A 486 19.24 3.80 15.14
N SER A 487 18.95 2.75 15.91
CA SER A 487 18.41 2.85 17.27
C SER A 487 19.55 2.93 18.30
N GLY A 488 19.49 3.87 19.25
CA GLY A 488 20.45 4.00 20.37
C GLY A 488 20.95 5.43 20.62
N GLU A 489 21.96 5.58 21.47
CA GLU A 489 22.61 6.88 21.73
C GLU A 489 23.30 7.39 20.46
N GLN A 490 22.89 8.58 20.01
CA GLN A 490 23.48 9.26 18.88
C GLN A 490 24.13 10.57 19.33
N PRO A 491 25.19 11.05 18.64
CA PRO A 491 25.77 12.35 18.92
C PRO A 491 24.73 13.47 18.86
N VAL A 492 24.69 14.33 19.89
CA VAL A 492 23.79 15.48 19.92
C VAL A 492 24.24 16.49 18.86
N THR A 493 23.34 16.85 17.95
CA THR A 493 23.58 17.88 16.93
C THR A 493 22.87 19.17 17.27
N HIS A 494 23.36 20.30 16.75
CA HIS A 494 22.71 21.61 16.93
C HIS A 494 21.27 21.60 16.42
N ALA A 495 21.00 20.96 15.28
CA ALA A 495 19.66 20.83 14.71
C ALA A 495 18.70 20.04 15.62
N ARG A 496 19.17 18.95 16.27
CA ARG A 496 18.35 18.20 17.23
C ARG A 496 18.04 18.99 18.49
N THR A 497 19.01 19.72 19.01
CA THR A 497 18.78 20.62 20.15
C THR A 497 17.74 21.67 19.79
N TYR A 498 17.85 22.29 18.62
CA TYR A 498 16.90 23.28 18.14
C TYR A 498 15.47 22.70 17.96
N LEU A 499 15.32 21.51 17.40
CA LEU A 499 14.04 20.80 17.30
C LEU A 499 13.43 20.51 18.68
N ALA A 500 14.25 20.13 19.66
CA ALA A 500 13.81 19.88 21.03
C ALA A 500 13.39 21.17 21.74
N GLU A 501 14.12 22.27 21.54
CA GLU A 501 13.79 23.60 22.05
C GLU A 501 12.49 24.12 21.42
N ALA A 502 12.31 23.94 20.11
CA ALA A 502 11.09 24.32 19.41
C ALA A 502 9.88 23.57 19.98
N HIS A 503 9.99 22.26 20.21
CA HIS A 503 8.95 21.47 20.89
C HIS A 503 8.64 22.00 22.30
N ALA A 504 9.67 22.28 23.09
CA ALA A 504 9.51 22.80 24.44
C ALA A 504 8.88 24.20 24.48
N GLY A 505 9.01 24.98 23.39
CA GLY A 505 8.40 26.30 23.22
C GLY A 505 6.94 26.29 22.73
N LEU A 506 6.39 25.13 22.38
CA LEU A 506 4.99 25.03 21.93
C LEU A 506 4.02 25.18 23.10
N ASP A 507 2.91 25.89 22.88
CA ASP A 507 1.83 25.98 23.87
C ASP A 507 1.16 24.60 24.02
N SER A 508 1.50 23.90 25.10
CA SER A 508 0.97 22.59 25.46
C SER A 508 -0.11 22.65 26.54
N SER A 509 -0.59 23.84 26.93
CA SER A 509 -1.55 24.01 28.03
C SER A 509 -2.88 23.28 27.80
N TRP A 510 -3.26 23.10 26.54
CA TRP A 510 -4.45 22.32 26.16
C TRP A 510 -4.36 20.84 26.57
N LEU A 511 -3.17 20.29 26.87
CA LEU A 511 -2.99 18.92 27.37
C LEU A 511 -3.34 18.77 28.86
N ASP A 512 -3.45 19.87 29.61
CA ASP A 512 -3.71 19.84 31.07
C ASP A 512 -5.15 19.40 31.41
N HIS A 513 -6.03 19.36 30.42
CA HIS A 513 -7.40 18.91 30.58
C HIS A 513 -7.50 17.37 30.58
N ARG A 514 -8.30 16.81 31.49
CA ARG A 514 -8.38 15.34 31.68
C ARG A 514 -9.24 14.62 30.64
N SER A 515 -10.23 15.31 30.06
CA SER A 515 -11.15 14.73 29.07
C SER A 515 -10.62 14.97 27.66
N GLU A 516 -10.77 13.99 26.77
CA GLU A 516 -10.46 14.14 25.34
C GLU A 516 -11.25 15.27 24.68
N VAL A 517 -12.52 15.44 25.08
CA VAL A 517 -13.38 16.51 24.55
C VAL A 517 -12.90 17.88 25.03
N ASP A 518 -12.53 18.02 26.31
CA ASP A 518 -12.06 19.29 26.86
C ASP A 518 -10.69 19.68 26.29
N ARG A 519 -9.80 18.70 26.07
CA ARG A 519 -8.53 18.92 25.36
C ARG A 519 -8.75 19.40 23.93
N PHE A 520 -9.73 18.82 23.23
CA PHE A 520 -10.09 19.23 21.88
C PHE A 520 -10.65 20.66 21.84
N GLU A 521 -11.57 21.01 22.74
CA GLU A 521 -12.11 22.36 22.82
C GLU A 521 -11.03 23.40 23.21
N ALA A 522 -10.14 23.05 24.13
CA ALA A 522 -8.99 23.89 24.50
C ALA A 522 -8.01 24.09 23.32
N PHE A 523 -7.72 23.02 22.57
CA PHE A 523 -6.89 23.11 21.36
C PHE A 523 -7.54 23.97 20.28
N ARG A 524 -8.86 23.86 20.08
CA ARG A 524 -9.60 24.71 19.14
C ARG A 524 -9.53 26.19 19.51
N ALA A 525 -9.46 26.50 20.80
CA ALA A 525 -9.35 27.86 21.30
C ALA A 525 -7.96 28.49 21.13
N LEU A 526 -6.92 27.72 20.78
CA LEU A 526 -5.59 28.26 20.48
C LEU A 526 -5.65 29.22 19.28
N GLY A 527 -4.77 30.23 19.27
CA GLY A 527 -4.57 31.10 18.13
C GLY A 527 -4.02 30.34 16.91
N ASP A 528 -4.25 30.88 15.71
CA ASP A 528 -3.84 30.24 14.46
C ASP A 528 -2.31 30.11 14.35
N ASP A 529 -1.55 31.07 14.88
CA ASP A 529 -0.09 31.02 14.94
C ASP A 529 0.43 29.86 15.79
N SER A 530 -0.20 29.61 16.95
CA SER A 530 0.15 28.47 17.82
C SER A 530 -0.18 27.13 17.16
N LYS A 531 -1.32 27.05 16.46
CA LYS A 531 -1.70 25.85 15.69
C LYS A 531 -0.74 25.61 14.51
N ALA A 532 -0.33 26.68 13.82
CA ALA A 532 0.62 26.60 12.72
C ALA A 532 2.01 26.15 13.19
N ALA A 533 2.47 26.59 14.37
CA ALA A 533 3.71 26.13 14.98
C ALA A 533 3.67 24.63 15.33
N TRP A 534 2.56 24.17 15.93
CA TRP A 534 2.35 22.73 16.19
C TRP A 534 2.37 21.91 14.89
N MET A 535 1.70 22.39 13.85
CA MET A 535 1.70 21.73 12.54
C MET A 535 3.09 21.68 11.91
N ALA A 536 3.83 22.79 11.90
CA ALA A 536 5.18 22.84 11.35
C ALA A 536 6.13 21.87 12.08
N TYR A 537 6.03 21.79 13.41
CA TYR A 537 6.76 20.82 14.21
C TYR A 537 6.41 19.37 13.85
N LEU A 538 5.12 19.05 13.73
CA LEU A 538 4.67 17.71 13.38
C LEU A 538 5.17 17.29 11.99
N VAL A 539 5.16 18.19 11.02
CA VAL A 539 5.69 17.93 9.68
C VAL A 539 7.21 17.72 9.73
N ALA A 540 7.95 18.58 10.44
CA ALA A 540 9.40 18.43 10.62
C ALA A 540 9.77 17.08 11.27
N ALA A 541 9.00 16.64 12.26
CA ALA A 541 9.21 15.36 12.95
C ALA A 541 8.84 14.13 12.09
N SER A 542 8.08 14.31 11.02
CA SER A 542 7.62 13.24 10.12
C SER A 542 8.58 12.91 8.96
N LEU A 543 9.62 13.73 8.76
CA LEU A 543 10.58 13.53 7.65
C LEU A 543 11.40 12.26 7.88
N GLU A 544 11.67 11.50 6.82
CA GLU A 544 12.55 10.31 6.88
C GLU A 544 13.98 10.65 6.43
N ALA A 545 14.97 9.91 6.91
CA ALA A 545 16.37 10.16 6.55
C ALA A 545 16.65 9.84 5.06
N LYS A 546 16.06 8.76 4.55
CA LYS A 546 16.23 8.24 3.18
C LYS A 546 15.01 7.38 2.77
N PRO A 547 14.70 7.24 1.47
CA PRO A 547 13.49 6.56 0.99
C PRO A 547 13.54 5.01 1.04
N GLY A 548 14.66 4.42 1.45
CA GLY A 548 14.84 2.96 1.54
C GLY A 548 16.23 2.57 2.04
N TYR A 549 16.63 1.31 1.85
CA TYR A 549 17.92 0.80 2.35
C TYR A 549 19.14 1.34 1.58
N ARG A 550 18.94 1.74 0.31
CA ARG A 550 20.02 2.24 -0.55
C ARG A 550 20.57 3.59 -0.06
N ALA A 551 21.84 3.85 -0.38
CA ALA A 551 22.49 5.12 -0.11
C ALA A 551 22.06 6.18 -1.14
N GLU A 552 20.78 6.60 -1.07
CA GLU A 552 20.18 7.56 -1.99
C GLU A 552 19.46 8.71 -1.23
N GLN A 553 19.51 9.92 -1.78
CA GLN A 553 18.79 11.06 -1.21
C GLN A 553 17.33 11.09 -1.64
N CYS A 554 16.46 11.64 -0.80
CA CYS A 554 15.07 11.95 -1.17
C CYS A 554 15.02 13.21 -2.06
N PRO A 555 14.57 13.13 -3.33
CA PRO A 555 14.53 14.29 -4.23
C PRO A 555 13.65 15.43 -3.71
N LEU A 556 12.54 15.09 -3.04
CA LEU A 556 11.63 16.10 -2.49
C LEU A 556 12.25 16.87 -1.32
N HIS A 557 13.08 16.20 -0.50
CA HIS A 557 13.86 16.87 0.54
C HIS A 557 14.86 17.85 -0.05
N ASN A 558 15.50 17.45 -1.15
CA ASN A 558 16.43 18.31 -1.86
C ASN A 558 15.72 19.57 -2.38
N ARG A 559 14.54 19.39 -2.98
CA ARG A 559 13.73 20.49 -3.47
C ARG A 559 13.27 21.44 -2.37
N LEU A 560 12.80 20.91 -1.23
CA LEU A 560 12.38 21.72 -0.08
C LEU A 560 13.53 22.57 0.45
N ALA A 561 14.72 21.97 0.60
CA ALA A 561 15.90 22.68 1.06
C ALA A 561 16.30 23.82 0.10
N THR A 562 16.19 23.60 -1.22
CA THR A 562 16.43 24.65 -2.22
C THR A 562 15.42 25.79 -2.14
N ILE A 563 14.13 25.49 -1.88
CA ILE A 563 13.10 26.53 -1.70
C ILE A 563 13.39 27.39 -0.47
N MET A 564 13.88 26.78 0.60
CA MET A 564 14.18 27.46 1.87
C MET A 564 15.59 28.09 1.91
N ASP A 565 16.42 27.88 0.89
CA ASP A 565 17.82 28.30 0.83
C ASP A 565 18.62 27.84 2.07
N VAL A 566 18.53 26.54 2.40
CA VAL A 566 19.12 25.97 3.62
C VAL A 566 20.64 26.00 3.57
N ASP A 567 21.25 26.82 4.42
CA ASP A 567 22.70 26.81 4.66
C ASP A 567 23.10 25.67 5.61
N VAL A 568 23.34 24.47 5.05
CA VAL A 568 23.79 23.27 5.79
C VAL A 568 25.05 23.54 6.62
N ALA A 569 25.93 24.38 6.09
CA ALA A 569 27.21 24.72 6.67
C ALA A 569 27.02 25.40 8.06
N SER A 570 26.01 26.25 8.20
CA SER A 570 25.69 26.88 9.49
C SER A 570 25.25 25.90 10.59
N TRP A 571 24.69 24.74 10.22
CA TRP A 571 24.13 23.76 11.15
C TRP A 571 25.07 22.58 11.44
N TRP A 572 25.97 22.26 10.52
CA TRP A 572 26.81 21.08 10.60
C TRP A 572 28.22 21.30 10.06
N ARG A 573 29.21 20.75 10.78
CA ARG A 573 30.63 20.78 10.40
C ARG A 573 31.29 19.42 10.57
N PRO A 574 32.22 19.05 9.67
CA PRO A 574 32.98 17.82 9.82
C PRO A 574 33.98 17.96 10.98
N THR A 575 33.95 17.00 11.89
CA THR A 575 34.87 16.86 13.02
C THR A 575 35.61 15.53 12.92
N SER A 576 36.59 15.32 13.79
CA SER A 576 37.30 14.02 13.89
C SER A 576 36.32 12.87 14.13
N GLU A 577 35.43 13.05 15.12
CA GLU A 577 34.48 12.03 15.58
C GLU A 577 33.36 11.75 14.56
N ASN A 578 32.77 12.79 13.98
CA ASN A 578 31.58 12.61 13.13
C ASN A 578 31.92 12.22 11.68
N PHE A 579 33.14 12.49 11.19
CA PHE A 579 33.48 12.31 9.78
C PHE A 579 34.94 11.85 9.53
N PHE A 580 35.95 12.61 9.95
CA PHE A 580 37.34 12.38 9.49
C PHE A 580 37.94 11.05 9.95
N ASP A 581 37.64 10.57 11.17
CA ASP A 581 38.15 9.27 11.64
C ASP A 581 37.50 8.09 10.90
N ARG A 582 36.36 8.32 10.26
CA ARG A 582 35.49 7.31 9.64
C ARG A 582 35.68 7.15 8.14
N ILE A 583 36.52 7.99 7.52
CA ILE A 583 36.90 7.91 6.10
C ILE A 583 38.38 7.51 5.93
N SER A 584 38.79 7.15 4.71
CA SER A 584 40.17 6.71 4.45
C SER A 584 41.18 7.87 4.50
N LYS A 585 42.47 7.59 4.81
CA LYS A 585 43.53 8.61 4.75
C LYS A 585 43.62 9.25 3.36
N GLY A 586 43.48 8.47 2.30
CA GLY A 586 43.45 8.96 0.92
C GLY A 586 42.31 9.94 0.66
N SER A 587 41.12 9.67 1.20
CA SER A 587 39.97 10.58 1.07
C SER A 587 40.18 11.92 1.78
N ILE A 588 40.81 11.90 2.96
CA ILE A 588 41.15 13.13 3.68
C ILE A 588 42.19 13.96 2.90
N LEU A 589 43.20 13.31 2.31
CA LEU A 589 44.21 13.99 1.49
C LEU A 589 43.61 14.56 0.20
N ALA A 590 42.72 13.83 -0.47
CA ALA A 590 41.99 14.32 -1.64
C ALA A 590 41.14 15.57 -1.29
N LEU A 591 40.51 15.58 -0.12
CA LEU A 591 39.79 16.75 0.39
C LEU A 591 40.73 17.94 0.63
N LEU A 592 41.85 17.73 1.32
CA LEU A 592 42.84 18.78 1.56
C LEU A 592 43.41 19.35 0.24
N GLY A 593 43.53 18.51 -0.79
CA GLY A 593 43.89 18.93 -2.14
C GLY A 593 42.84 19.85 -2.77
N LYS A 594 41.55 19.52 -2.63
CA LYS A 594 40.44 20.37 -3.11
C LYS A 594 40.35 21.71 -2.36
N VAL A 595 40.60 21.74 -1.05
CA VAL A 595 40.41 22.94 -0.21
C VAL A 595 41.64 23.85 -0.16
N GLY A 596 42.86 23.28 -0.14
CA GLY A 596 44.10 24.05 0.03
C GLY A 596 45.24 23.65 -0.90
N GLY A 597 44.94 22.91 -1.97
CA GLY A 597 45.89 22.56 -3.03
C GLY A 597 46.95 21.54 -2.65
N ALA A 598 47.88 21.32 -3.58
CA ALA A 598 48.94 20.31 -3.45
C ALA A 598 49.88 20.59 -2.26
N ALA A 599 50.12 21.86 -1.93
CA ALA A 599 50.99 22.24 -0.82
C ALA A 599 50.42 21.84 0.55
N LEU A 600 49.11 22.00 0.76
CA LEU A 600 48.45 21.58 1.99
C LEU A 600 48.40 20.05 2.10
N THR A 601 48.17 19.37 0.98
CA THR A 601 48.17 17.90 0.88
C THR A 601 49.55 17.33 1.23
N ALA A 602 50.62 17.87 0.64
CA ALA A 602 51.99 17.41 0.87
C ALA A 602 52.42 17.54 2.34
N ARG A 603 51.98 18.60 3.03
CA ARG A 603 52.25 18.80 4.47
C ARG A 603 51.61 17.73 5.35
N HIS A 604 50.46 17.19 4.94
CA HIS A 604 49.69 16.21 5.72
C HIS A 604 49.92 14.76 5.24
N ALA A 605 50.49 14.56 4.06
CA ALA A 605 50.69 13.22 3.47
C ALA A 605 51.55 12.30 4.35
N THR A 606 52.57 12.85 5.02
CA THR A 606 53.51 12.12 5.88
C THR A 606 53.01 11.90 7.31
N MET A 607 51.89 12.52 7.70
CA MET A 607 51.35 12.41 9.06
C MET A 607 50.51 11.14 9.24
N LYS A 608 50.30 10.73 10.50
CA LYS A 608 49.40 9.61 10.85
C LYS A 608 47.94 10.02 10.67
N LYS A 609 47.04 9.07 10.36
CA LYS A 609 45.61 9.34 10.11
C LYS A 609 44.94 10.15 11.24
N SER A 610 45.19 9.77 12.49
CA SER A 610 44.64 10.46 13.67
C SER A 610 45.13 11.90 13.80
N GLU A 611 46.39 12.17 13.46
CA GLU A 611 46.99 13.51 13.48
C GLU A 611 46.41 14.38 12.35
N ILE A 612 46.21 13.79 11.15
CA ILE A 612 45.56 14.47 10.02
C ILE A 612 44.11 14.81 10.38
N SER A 613 43.37 13.87 10.98
CA SER A 613 41.99 14.07 11.43
C SER A 613 41.86 15.22 12.42
N GLN A 614 42.72 15.29 13.45
CA GLN A 614 42.75 16.40 14.41
C GLN A 614 43.17 17.74 13.78
N SER A 615 44.06 17.70 12.78
CA SER A 615 44.44 18.89 12.00
C SER A 615 43.27 19.39 11.16
N CYS A 616 42.54 18.48 10.49
CA CYS A 616 41.35 18.79 9.70
C CYS A 616 40.25 19.35 10.60
N ASN A 617 39.99 18.77 11.77
CA ASN A 617 39.01 19.32 12.71
C ASN A 617 39.29 20.81 13.04
N ARG A 618 40.54 21.16 13.37
CA ARG A 618 40.93 22.57 13.60
C ARG A 618 40.83 23.45 12.36
N LEU A 619 41.13 22.91 11.18
CA LEU A 619 41.03 23.64 9.92
C LEU A 619 39.58 23.98 9.56
N PHE A 620 38.69 22.99 9.61
CA PHE A 620 37.28 23.13 9.25
C PHE A 620 36.44 23.80 10.37
N ALA A 621 36.99 23.90 11.59
CA ALA A 621 36.49 24.79 12.65
C ALA A 621 36.95 26.25 12.50
N GLY A 622 37.85 26.56 11.55
CA GLY A 622 38.40 27.91 11.36
C GLY A 622 39.48 28.32 12.35
N GLU A 623 39.99 27.39 13.16
CA GLU A 623 41.01 27.63 14.19
C GLU A 623 42.45 27.56 13.64
N ALA A 624 42.63 26.99 12.45
CA ALA A 624 43.95 26.86 11.82
C ALA A 624 44.43 28.18 11.19
N ILE A 625 45.72 28.48 11.36
CA ILE A 625 46.38 29.61 10.71
C ILE A 625 46.74 29.21 9.27
N VAL A 626 45.83 29.49 8.35
CA VAL A 626 45.97 29.30 6.89
C VAL A 626 45.58 30.56 6.14
N GLU A 627 45.86 30.58 4.82
CA GLU A 627 45.45 31.67 3.93
C GLU A 627 43.92 31.89 4.00
N PRO A 628 43.45 33.15 3.87
CA PRO A 628 42.02 33.48 3.98
C PRO A 628 41.13 32.66 3.03
N GLU A 629 41.58 32.47 1.79
CA GLU A 629 40.84 31.70 0.77
C GLU A 629 40.66 30.22 1.17
N VAL A 630 41.69 29.62 1.78
CA VAL A 630 41.66 28.23 2.26
C VAL A 630 40.77 28.11 3.49
N ARG A 631 40.78 29.13 4.36
CA ARG A 631 39.89 29.20 5.52
C ARG A 631 38.42 29.29 5.09
N ASP A 632 38.11 30.19 4.17
CA ASP A 632 36.74 30.39 3.68
C ASP A 632 36.24 29.16 2.93
N ALA A 633 37.09 28.52 2.13
CA ALA A 633 36.77 27.25 1.48
C ALA A 633 36.53 26.11 2.48
N ALA A 634 37.32 26.02 3.55
CA ALA A 634 37.12 25.03 4.61
C ALA A 634 35.82 25.28 5.39
N LEU A 635 35.50 26.55 5.67
CA LEU A 635 34.26 26.95 6.33
C LEU A 635 33.04 26.82 5.43
N ALA A 636 33.17 26.86 4.11
CA ALA A 636 32.06 26.61 3.21
C ALA A 636 31.81 25.10 2.95
N TRP A 637 32.81 24.26 3.23
CA TRP A 637 32.78 22.87 2.79
C TRP A 637 31.94 21.95 3.69
N VAL A 638 31.13 21.11 3.04
CA VAL A 638 30.40 19.97 3.59
C VAL A 638 30.44 18.82 2.57
N PRO A 639 30.45 17.54 3.00
CA PRO A 639 30.45 16.39 2.11
C PRO A 639 29.14 16.29 1.31
N ASP A 640 29.18 15.68 0.13
CA ASP A 640 28.00 15.59 -0.76
C ASP A 640 26.84 14.82 -0.12
N ALA A 641 27.11 13.85 0.76
CA ALA A 641 26.12 13.18 1.60
C ALA A 641 25.27 14.13 2.48
N MET A 642 25.84 15.29 2.87
CA MET A 642 25.16 16.32 3.67
C MET A 642 24.52 17.42 2.83
N ARG A 643 24.85 17.53 1.54
CA ARG A 643 24.26 18.52 0.63
C ARG A 643 22.89 18.07 0.15
N PHE A 644 22.05 19.03 -0.19
CA PHE A 644 20.77 18.79 -0.86
C PHE A 644 20.94 18.91 -2.37
N LEU A 645 21.00 17.79 -3.07
CA LEU A 645 21.30 17.73 -4.50
C LEU A 645 20.00 17.80 -5.35
N ASP A 646 19.48 19.01 -5.58
CA ASP A 646 18.26 19.26 -6.40
C ASP A 646 18.54 19.21 -7.91
N GLN A 647 19.81 19.20 -8.33
CA GLN A 647 20.24 19.12 -9.74
C GLN A 647 21.43 18.16 -9.90
N PRO A 648 21.52 17.41 -11.02
CA PRO A 648 22.71 16.62 -11.32
C PRO A 648 23.91 17.56 -11.51
N GLN A 649 24.99 17.36 -10.73
CA GLN A 649 26.23 18.10 -10.89
C GLN A 649 26.78 17.91 -12.32
N ALA A 650 26.81 18.99 -13.10
CA ALA A 650 27.62 19.06 -14.30
C ALA A 650 29.08 19.27 -13.87
N ASP A 651 29.84 18.19 -13.74
CA ASP A 651 31.28 18.31 -13.50
C ASP A 651 31.95 19.01 -14.69
N GLY A 652 32.72 20.04 -14.35
CA GLY A 652 33.36 20.95 -15.28
C GLY A 652 34.36 20.25 -16.20
N MET A 653 34.07 20.27 -17.50
CA MET A 653 35.06 20.10 -18.54
C MET A 653 35.40 21.50 -19.07
N GLU A 654 36.40 22.13 -18.46
CA GLU A 654 37.07 23.31 -19.04
C GLU A 654 37.69 22.90 -20.38
N MET A 655 37.05 23.29 -21.48
CA MET A 655 37.71 23.34 -22.79
C MET A 655 38.24 24.75 -23.00
N SER A 656 39.53 24.89 -22.73
CA SER A 656 40.37 26.03 -23.08
C SER A 656 40.30 26.34 -24.59
N GLY A 657 39.94 27.59 -24.89
CA GLY A 657 40.67 28.46 -25.81
C GLY A 657 40.68 28.13 -27.30
N GLY A 658 39.92 28.90 -28.08
CA GLY A 658 40.10 29.07 -29.51
C GLY A 658 39.30 30.26 -30.02
N ASP A 659 39.78 31.47 -29.77
CA ASP A 659 39.37 32.69 -30.47
C ASP A 659 39.72 32.54 -31.96
N ASP A 660 38.76 32.83 -32.85
CA ASP A 660 39.00 33.77 -33.94
C ASP A 660 37.69 34.44 -34.39
N PRO A 661 37.65 35.78 -34.54
CA PRO A 661 36.47 36.54 -34.93
C PRO A 661 36.50 36.85 -36.43
N ASP A 662 35.39 36.66 -37.17
CA ASP A 662 35.06 37.61 -38.24
C ASP A 662 33.61 37.53 -38.75
N ALA A 663 33.04 38.74 -38.88
CA ALA A 663 32.17 39.27 -39.91
C ALA A 663 31.03 38.43 -40.55
N SER A 664 29.80 38.81 -40.16
CA SER A 664 28.75 39.45 -40.99
C SER A 664 28.19 38.81 -42.29
N SER A 665 26.88 39.02 -42.41
CA SER A 665 26.05 39.27 -43.61
C SER A 665 25.17 38.14 -44.16
N ASP A 666 23.86 38.31 -43.91
CA ASP A 666 22.74 38.37 -44.85
C ASP A 666 22.72 37.43 -46.07
N GLN A 667 21.66 36.60 -46.17
CA GLN A 667 20.54 36.95 -47.05
C GLN A 667 19.30 36.06 -46.88
N GLU A 668 18.16 36.75 -46.98
CA GLU A 668 16.77 36.31 -47.04
C GLU A 668 16.40 35.52 -48.30
N GLY A 669 15.20 34.92 -48.26
CA GLY A 669 14.42 34.46 -49.41
C GLY A 669 13.31 33.51 -48.96
N ASP A 670 12.31 33.97 -48.21
CA ASP A 670 11.02 34.50 -48.72
C ASP A 670 10.11 33.44 -49.40
N ARG A 671 8.91 33.25 -48.82
CA ARG A 671 7.65 33.11 -49.56
C ARG A 671 6.46 33.45 -48.67
N ALA A 672 5.83 34.56 -49.06
CA ALA A 672 4.71 35.28 -48.47
C ALA A 672 3.30 34.62 -48.64
N PRO A 673 2.25 35.21 -48.02
CA PRO A 673 0.89 34.68 -47.88
C PRO A 673 -0.17 35.37 -48.76
N GLY A 674 -1.44 34.92 -48.67
CA GLY A 674 -2.63 35.71 -49.01
C GLY A 674 -3.83 34.90 -49.52
N ASP A 675 -4.99 35.04 -48.87
CA ASP A 675 -6.21 35.44 -49.57
C ASP A 675 -7.25 36.07 -48.62
N GLU A 676 -7.98 37.07 -49.14
CA GLU A 676 -8.77 38.09 -48.45
C GLU A 676 -10.30 37.85 -48.48
N ALA A 677 -10.94 38.07 -47.31
CA ALA A 677 -12.14 38.91 -47.04
C ALA A 677 -13.54 38.56 -47.64
N PRO A 678 -14.67 39.31 -47.38
CA PRO A 678 -14.89 40.49 -46.49
C PRO A 678 -16.26 40.59 -45.71
N THR A 679 -16.32 41.52 -44.72
CA THR A 679 -17.40 42.51 -44.28
C THR A 679 -18.89 42.07 -44.09
N ASP A 680 -19.76 42.55 -43.17
CA ASP A 680 -20.03 43.87 -42.51
C ASP A 680 -21.14 43.71 -41.38
N PRO A 681 -21.83 44.73 -40.78
CA PRO A 681 -21.60 45.21 -39.40
C PRO A 681 -22.87 45.40 -38.50
N GLY A 682 -22.65 45.90 -37.27
CA GLY A 682 -23.54 46.87 -36.58
C GLY A 682 -24.73 46.37 -35.74
N ASP A 683 -24.72 46.59 -34.42
CA ASP A 683 -25.44 47.74 -33.83
C ASP A 683 -25.17 47.89 -32.32
N VAL A 684 -24.97 49.13 -31.92
CA VAL A 684 -24.91 49.67 -30.55
C VAL A 684 -26.33 50.12 -30.17
N ILE A 685 -26.75 49.99 -28.91
CA ILE A 685 -27.62 50.94 -28.16
C ILE A 685 -27.69 50.49 -26.68
N GLU A 686 -27.12 51.31 -25.79
CA GLU A 686 -27.58 51.54 -24.41
C GLU A 686 -28.75 52.55 -24.46
N PRO A 687 -29.74 52.57 -23.54
CA PRO A 687 -29.51 53.26 -22.25
C PRO A 687 -30.39 52.87 -21.04
N GLU A 688 -29.99 53.48 -19.90
CA GLU A 688 -30.80 54.07 -18.83
C GLU A 688 -31.16 53.28 -17.54
N ASP A 689 -30.59 53.82 -16.46
CA ASP A 689 -30.95 53.84 -15.04
C ASP A 689 -32.42 53.57 -14.67
N GLN A 690 -32.62 52.76 -13.61
CA GLN A 690 -33.53 53.13 -12.52
C GLN A 690 -33.26 52.36 -11.21
N GLU A 691 -33.00 53.14 -10.17
CA GLU A 691 -33.09 52.86 -8.74
C GLU A 691 -34.22 51.89 -8.32
N ALA A 692 -33.91 51.00 -7.37
CA ALA A 692 -34.43 51.07 -5.98
C ALA A 692 -34.68 49.70 -5.31
N LEU A 693 -34.40 49.73 -4.00
CA LEU A 693 -35.03 49.00 -2.88
C LEU A 693 -34.43 47.66 -2.42
N ALA A 694 -33.78 47.80 -1.26
CA ALA A 694 -33.43 46.81 -0.27
C ALA A 694 -34.57 45.85 0.13
N ALA A 695 -34.19 44.59 0.33
CA ALA A 695 -34.57 43.74 1.46
C ALA A 695 -33.49 42.66 1.63
#